data_AF-M7AGD7-F1
#
_entry.id   AF-M7AGD7-F1
#
_cell.length_a   1.000
_cell.length_b   1.000
_cell.length_c   1.000
_cell.angle_alpha   90.00
_cell.angle_beta   90.00
_cell.angle_gamma   90.00
#
_symmetry.space_group_name_H-M   'P 1'
#
loop_
_entity.id
_entity.type
_entity.pdbx_description
1 polymer ?
#
loop_
_entity_poly.entity_id
_entity_poly.type
_entity_poly.pdbx_seq_one_letter_code
_entity_poly.pdbx_strand_id
1 'polypeptide(L)'
;MVSWACYISFATTQTSFTITLPYRSQDKIKPSFCEVLAILKWTTVDAHGDGIEHSLGPVAGHNSANESLLGFEIHLSFSQNPLLLFKCKFRRKQTPVWYLRLHLASVTLWDAVFLQLFLLVAVLSSEGIPRKLKEWEKCFIDSDYEELVDIAKNGLEKACCSKKVVIVGAGISGLTAAKLLKDAGCKVLILEASNRVGGRILTYREKDWYAELGAMRLPRDHRVVREFITKFKLKLNPFYNTNDNAWYLANNIRARSGDVDRNPDILQYPLLPTERGKSASELYDQTLDRVTTDCSALKEKYDSFSIKEYLIKEGKLSRGAIDMIGDLLNIDGSFHMSFLYSVMDDIAFKEGFDEITGGFDQLPEAFYKTMHWDILFQSTVVKILHNNEKVRVFYRRPRSSLPSSVTADYVLVTTTAKAARLIKFSPPLSSNKTHALRSLHYSKDVKIFLVCREKFWEKDGIYNGRSITDRPSRFIYYPNHNFSSGVGVILASYTWDDDAEFFVPLSDEKCVDVVLEDLAEIHQMPKNYIQNVCDKHVIKKWGLDKYSMGAYVSFTPTLREVKTKLLQAKSNEEKVERNNATFPTEFILLGLFNQTEMHTFLVAMILIAFITALSGNGLFIFLIQTDSSLHSPMYFFLSQLAFMDICQILIVVPKMAMDSLIPGNTISIVGCGAQIFLTMTTGGAVCLLLAVMSYDRYVAICNPLQYHIRMRKRTCLSMAAGVWFGASLDALIHTVFILQLPYCGSKEINHFFCEIPALLKLSCPDTSTYETVLFVSGIVLLLIPSSIILSSYMCILSSVLRMSSVKGKQKALATCSSHLTVVGLFYGAAIFMYMRPTSYHSPQQDKMVSVFYTVVTPVLNPLIYSLRNKDVLVSLRKLVGKCGVCRKL
;
A
#
# COMPACT_ATOMS: atom_id res chain seq x y z
N MET A 1 -11.62 -28.88 26.76
CA MET A 1 -11.03 -28.04 27.83
C MET A 1 -9.58 -28.48 28.00
N VAL A 2 -8.55 -27.66 27.84
CA VAL A 2 -8.40 -26.29 27.28
C VAL A 2 -7.03 -26.34 26.55
N SER A 3 -6.95 -26.16 25.23
CA SER A 3 -6.76 -24.90 24.47
C SER A 3 -5.39 -24.23 24.66
N TRP A 4 -5.15 -23.12 23.95
CA TRP A 4 -3.88 -22.43 23.70
C TRP A 4 -2.93 -23.19 22.72
N ALA A 5 -2.67 -22.74 21.49
CA ALA A 5 -3.16 -21.58 20.73
C ALA A 5 -2.87 -20.19 21.37
N CYS A 6 -1.65 -19.67 21.20
CA CYS A 6 -1.36 -18.27 21.50
C CYS A 6 -0.98 -17.52 20.21
N TYR A 7 -1.76 -16.48 19.88
CA TYR A 7 -1.31 -15.42 18.98
C TYR A 7 -0.16 -14.65 19.64
N ILE A 8 0.72 -14.06 18.82
CA ILE A 8 1.53 -12.92 19.28
C ILE A 8 0.75 -11.65 18.92
N SER A 9 0.30 -10.93 19.96
CA SER A 9 -0.05 -9.52 19.84
C SER A 9 1.01 -8.69 20.57
N PHE A 10 1.31 -7.51 20.06
CA PHE A 10 2.32 -6.62 20.64
C PHE A 10 1.76 -5.89 21.86
N ALA A 11 2.11 -6.36 23.07
CA ALA A 11 1.97 -5.58 24.30
C ALA A 11 3.15 -5.85 25.25
N THR A 12 3.81 -4.77 25.65
CA THR A 12 4.97 -4.75 26.55
C THR A 12 4.65 -5.26 27.96
N THR A 13 5.45 -6.19 28.50
CA THR A 13 6.29 -6.01 29.72
C THR A 13 7.04 -7.32 30.08
N GLN A 14 7.94 -7.25 31.07
CA GLN A 14 8.88 -8.30 31.46
C GLN A 14 8.21 -9.49 32.19
N THR A 15 8.66 -10.71 31.91
CA THR A 15 9.46 -11.54 32.87
C THR A 15 9.85 -12.89 32.25
N SER A 16 10.86 -13.56 32.82
CA SER A 16 11.46 -14.80 32.30
C SER A 16 11.26 -15.95 33.29
N PHE A 17 11.12 -17.19 32.79
CA PHE A 17 11.25 -18.40 33.62
C PHE A 17 12.00 -19.53 32.90
N THR A 18 12.79 -20.27 33.69
CA THR A 18 13.65 -21.39 33.27
C THR A 18 12.99 -22.71 33.66
N ILE A 19 13.17 -23.77 32.85
CA ILE A 19 12.66 -25.12 33.16
C ILE A 19 13.82 -26.09 33.35
N THR A 20 13.86 -26.73 34.51
CA THR A 20 14.84 -27.77 34.89
C THR A 20 14.27 -29.17 34.58
N LEU A 21 15.11 -30.09 34.08
CA LEU A 21 14.71 -31.48 33.77
C LEU A 21 15.36 -32.49 34.74
N PRO A 22 14.58 -33.37 35.42
CA PRO A 22 15.10 -34.52 36.14
C PRO A 22 15.34 -35.74 35.22
N TYR A 23 16.16 -36.71 35.66
CA TYR A 23 16.82 -37.70 34.80
C TYR A 23 16.79 -39.13 35.38
N ARG A 24 16.29 -40.10 34.60
CA ARG A 24 16.63 -41.55 34.64
C ARG A 24 15.99 -42.24 33.41
N SER A 25 16.66 -43.01 32.52
CA SER A 25 17.59 -44.17 32.64
C SER A 25 16.88 -45.41 33.19
N GLN A 26 16.88 -46.62 32.59
CA GLN A 26 17.61 -47.23 31.46
C GLN A 26 16.63 -48.14 30.64
N ASP A 27 16.93 -48.82 29.52
CA ASP A 27 18.15 -49.53 29.14
C ASP A 27 18.35 -49.74 27.60
N LYS A 28 19.43 -50.45 27.22
CA LYS A 28 20.06 -50.64 25.89
C LYS A 28 19.11 -51.22 24.81
N ILE A 29 19.36 -51.00 23.50
CA ILE A 29 20.34 -51.71 22.64
C ILE A 29 20.90 -50.81 21.50
N LYS A 30 22.15 -51.11 21.08
CA LYS A 30 22.95 -50.51 19.96
C LYS A 30 23.31 -51.63 18.94
N PRO A 31 23.96 -51.37 17.80
CA PRO A 31 23.88 -50.22 16.86
C PRO A 31 23.83 -50.66 15.36
N SER A 32 23.70 -49.73 14.42
CA SER A 32 24.47 -49.72 13.14
C SER A 32 24.16 -48.51 12.25
N PHE A 33 25.16 -48.13 11.45
CA PHE A 33 25.20 -47.10 10.40
C PHE A 33 24.99 -45.62 10.74
N CYS A 34 26.04 -44.86 10.39
CA CYS A 34 26.14 -43.41 10.49
C CYS A 34 25.81 -42.75 9.13
N GLU A 35 25.30 -41.51 9.21
CA GLU A 35 25.80 -40.29 8.57
C GLU A 35 26.22 -40.26 7.09
N VAL A 36 25.62 -39.33 6.33
CA VAL A 36 26.34 -38.44 5.38
C VAL A 36 25.65 -37.05 5.38
N LEU A 37 26.26 -36.06 6.06
CA LEU A 37 26.34 -34.61 5.77
C LEU A 37 26.41 -33.74 7.04
N ALA A 38 27.65 -33.54 7.51
CA ALA A 38 28.01 -32.42 8.37
C ALA A 38 29.42 -31.95 8.01
N ILE A 39 29.55 -30.91 7.18
CA ILE A 39 30.81 -30.20 6.95
C ILE A 39 30.54 -28.70 6.86
N LEU A 40 30.90 -27.98 7.93
CA LEU A 40 31.67 -26.71 7.93
C LEU A 40 31.43 -25.95 9.24
N LYS A 41 32.25 -26.29 10.23
CA LYS A 41 32.55 -25.43 11.38
C LYS A 41 33.88 -25.90 11.97
N TRP A 42 34.89 -25.03 12.03
CA TRP A 42 36.02 -25.06 12.98
C TRP A 42 36.96 -23.85 12.75
N THR A 43 37.98 -23.72 13.61
CA THR A 43 38.86 -22.54 13.85
C THR A 43 38.13 -21.36 14.52
N THR A 44 38.68 -20.66 15.51
CA THR A 44 39.93 -20.76 16.33
C THR A 44 39.55 -20.82 17.84
N VAL A 45 40.10 -21.69 18.69
CA VAL A 45 41.44 -21.72 19.35
C VAL A 45 41.60 -20.69 20.48
N ASP A 46 41.91 -21.18 21.69
CA ASP A 46 42.14 -20.43 22.94
C ASP A 46 43.54 -19.77 23.02
N ALA A 47 43.69 -18.79 23.93
CA ALA A 47 44.97 -18.29 24.42
C ALA A 47 44.90 -17.88 25.91
N HIS A 48 45.97 -18.12 26.67
CA HIS A 48 46.14 -17.66 28.06
C HIS A 48 46.48 -16.17 28.15
N GLY A 49 46.22 -15.54 29.31
CA GLY A 49 46.81 -14.24 29.67
C GLY A 49 46.20 -13.56 30.90
N ASP A 50 46.96 -13.58 32.00
CA ASP A 50 46.89 -12.86 33.28
C ASP A 50 46.05 -11.56 33.42
N GLY A 51 45.62 -11.25 34.67
CA GLY A 51 45.50 -9.84 35.09
C GLY A 51 44.50 -9.47 36.20
N ILE A 52 44.97 -9.45 37.46
CA ILE A 52 44.68 -8.43 38.51
C ILE A 52 43.20 -8.16 38.94
N GLU A 53 42.90 -8.52 40.20
CA GLU A 53 42.16 -7.78 41.28
C GLU A 53 40.83 -7.02 40.98
N HIS A 54 39.88 -6.75 41.90
CA HIS A 54 40.00 -6.47 43.35
C HIS A 54 38.59 -6.50 44.05
N SER A 55 38.52 -6.78 45.37
CA SER A 55 37.37 -6.55 46.31
C SER A 55 35.99 -7.26 46.04
N LEU A 56 35.38 -8.02 46.99
CA LEU A 56 34.77 -7.66 48.30
C LEU A 56 33.49 -6.80 48.19
N GLY A 57 32.34 -7.12 48.81
CA GLY A 57 31.99 -8.26 49.70
C GLY A 57 30.46 -8.38 49.98
N PRO A 58 30.00 -9.31 50.85
CA PRO A 58 28.58 -9.71 50.97
C PRO A 58 27.86 -9.26 52.26
N VAL A 59 26.52 -9.29 52.26
CA VAL A 59 25.63 -9.24 53.46
C VAL A 59 24.45 -10.20 53.27
N ALA A 60 23.91 -10.78 54.36
CA ALA A 60 22.86 -11.82 54.35
C ALA A 60 21.79 -11.57 55.44
N GLY A 61 20.68 -12.34 55.46
CA GLY A 61 19.78 -12.41 56.62
C GLY A 61 18.42 -13.12 56.45
N HIS A 62 18.22 -14.22 57.20
CA HIS A 62 16.96 -14.70 57.84
C HIS A 62 15.74 -15.10 56.95
N ASN A 63 15.22 -16.35 57.01
CA ASN A 63 14.38 -17.05 58.04
C ASN A 63 12.87 -16.75 57.91
N SER A 64 11.91 -17.66 58.17
CA SER A 64 11.94 -19.11 58.54
C SER A 64 10.52 -19.76 58.55
N ALA A 65 10.46 -21.10 58.42
CA ALA A 65 9.40 -22.01 58.90
C ALA A 65 7.97 -21.93 58.29
N ASN A 66 7.01 -22.84 58.62
CA ASN A 66 6.97 -24.32 58.46
C ASN A 66 5.49 -24.84 58.59
N GLU A 67 5.26 -26.16 58.48
CA GLU A 67 4.03 -26.93 58.86
C GLU A 67 2.75 -26.87 57.96
N SER A 68 1.77 -27.81 58.02
CA SER A 68 1.81 -29.30 57.86
C SER A 68 0.39 -29.98 57.79
N LEU A 69 0.36 -31.28 57.38
CA LEU A 69 -0.74 -32.31 57.46
C LEU A 69 -2.03 -32.14 56.59
N LEU A 70 -2.98 -33.11 56.45
CA LEU A 70 -2.95 -34.57 56.13
C LEU A 70 -4.38 -35.20 55.94
N GLY A 71 -4.57 -36.19 55.05
CA GLY A 71 -5.69 -37.20 55.08
C GLY A 71 -6.54 -37.37 53.80
N PHE A 72 -7.16 -38.52 53.47
CA PHE A 72 -7.08 -39.91 53.99
C PHE A 72 -7.56 -40.98 52.93
N GLU A 73 -7.65 -42.26 53.33
CA GLU A 73 -7.85 -43.58 52.61
C GLU A 73 -9.06 -43.74 51.64
N ILE A 74 -9.11 -44.60 50.58
CA ILE A 74 -8.88 -46.06 50.29
C ILE A 74 -10.09 -47.01 50.58
N HIS A 75 -10.58 -47.78 49.56
CA HIS A 75 -10.90 -49.24 49.62
C HIS A 75 -11.36 -49.88 48.27
N LEU A 76 -11.46 -51.23 48.22
CA LEU A 76 -11.75 -52.11 47.04
C LEU A 76 -12.65 -53.32 47.39
N SER A 77 -13.37 -53.91 46.41
CA SER A 77 -13.92 -55.31 46.44
C SER A 77 -14.34 -55.84 45.04
N PHE A 78 -14.79 -57.11 44.91
CA PHE A 78 -14.72 -57.94 43.68
C PHE A 78 -15.86 -58.98 43.44
N SER A 79 -15.93 -59.51 42.20
CA SER A 79 -16.36 -60.89 41.78
C SER A 79 -17.82 -61.25 41.45
N GLN A 80 -18.08 -61.81 40.24
CA GLN A 80 -18.48 -63.23 39.97
C GLN A 80 -18.57 -63.54 38.43
N ASN A 81 -18.87 -64.79 38.02
CA ASN A 81 -18.68 -65.40 36.66
C ASN A 81 -19.69 -66.58 36.46
N PRO A 82 -19.74 -67.45 35.38
CA PRO A 82 -18.98 -67.62 34.12
C PRO A 82 -19.88 -67.44 32.83
N LEU A 83 -19.85 -68.10 31.63
CA LEU A 83 -19.37 -69.38 31.03
C LEU A 83 -19.11 -69.35 29.48
N LEU A 84 -18.32 -70.34 29.01
CA LEU A 84 -18.19 -71.09 27.73
C LEU A 84 -18.44 -70.52 26.29
N LEU A 85 -17.42 -70.80 25.42
CA LEU A 85 -17.42 -71.19 23.97
C LEU A 85 -17.91 -70.18 22.88
N PHE A 86 -17.06 -69.61 22.00
CA PHE A 86 -16.44 -70.32 20.84
C PHE A 86 -15.27 -69.55 20.12
N LYS A 87 -14.27 -70.29 19.61
CA LYS A 87 -13.27 -70.06 18.50
C LYS A 87 -12.68 -68.68 18.08
N CYS A 88 -11.35 -68.70 17.87
CA CYS A 88 -10.55 -68.09 16.78
C CYS A 88 -10.06 -66.60 16.76
N LYS A 89 -8.99 -66.34 17.53
CA LYS A 89 -7.63 -65.91 17.08
C LYS A 89 -7.48 -65.03 15.79
N PHE A 90 -7.07 -63.76 15.96
CA PHE A 90 -5.94 -63.17 15.19
C PHE A 90 -5.33 -61.92 15.86
N ARG A 91 -3.98 -61.81 15.90
CA ARG A 91 -3.27 -60.62 16.42
C ARG A 91 -3.22 -59.51 15.36
N ARG A 92 -3.48 -58.26 15.77
CA ARG A 92 -3.21 -57.04 14.96
C ARG A 92 -2.32 -56.09 15.78
N LYS A 93 -1.09 -55.82 15.31
CA LYS A 93 -0.26 -54.76 15.90
C LYS A 93 -0.89 -53.40 15.58
N GLN A 94 -1.07 -52.56 16.60
CA GLN A 94 -1.45 -51.16 16.42
C GLN A 94 -0.28 -50.38 15.82
N THR A 95 -0.58 -49.38 14.99
CA THR A 95 0.31 -48.25 14.68
C THR A 95 -0.34 -46.96 15.19
N PRO A 96 0.46 -45.98 15.65
CA PRO A 96 -0.04 -44.98 16.59
C PRO A 96 -0.81 -43.82 15.91
N VAL A 97 -1.84 -43.34 16.61
CA VAL A 97 -2.80 -42.33 16.14
C VAL A 97 -2.15 -40.96 15.86
N TRP A 98 -1.00 -40.65 16.45
CA TRP A 98 -0.32 -39.36 16.29
C TRP A 98 0.08 -39.06 14.84
N TYR A 99 0.49 -40.06 14.05
CA TYR A 99 0.89 -39.85 12.66
C TYR A 99 -0.30 -39.41 11.78
N LEU A 100 -1.48 -39.95 12.06
CA LEU A 100 -2.71 -39.55 11.36
C LEU A 100 -3.19 -38.16 11.81
N ARG A 101 -3.03 -37.82 13.10
CA ARG A 101 -3.29 -36.47 13.61
C ARG A 101 -2.35 -35.43 13.00
N LEU A 102 -1.05 -35.72 12.87
CA LEU A 102 -0.09 -34.81 12.22
C LEU A 102 -0.41 -34.58 10.74
N HIS A 103 -0.82 -35.60 9.99
CA HIS A 103 -1.23 -35.39 8.60
C HIS A 103 -2.59 -34.71 8.44
N LEU A 104 -3.58 -35.02 9.28
CA LEU A 104 -4.83 -34.26 9.31
C LEU A 104 -4.57 -32.80 9.69
N ALA A 105 -3.74 -32.55 10.71
CA ALA A 105 -3.30 -31.22 11.08
C ALA A 105 -2.56 -30.51 9.93
N SER A 106 -1.77 -31.22 9.12
CA SER A 106 -1.13 -30.63 7.93
C SER A 106 -2.13 -30.25 6.83
N VAL A 107 -3.17 -31.07 6.59
CA VAL A 107 -4.21 -30.75 5.61
C VAL A 107 -5.07 -29.58 6.11
N THR A 108 -5.50 -29.61 7.37
CA THR A 108 -6.20 -28.46 7.97
C THR A 108 -5.30 -27.25 8.15
N LEU A 109 -3.97 -27.37 8.20
CA LEU A 109 -3.05 -26.23 8.12
C LEU A 109 -3.08 -25.64 6.71
N TRP A 110 -3.07 -26.45 5.65
CA TRP A 110 -3.16 -25.94 4.29
C TRP A 110 -4.54 -25.36 3.98
N ASP A 111 -5.63 -26.01 4.40
CA ASP A 111 -6.99 -25.44 4.28
C ASP A 111 -7.12 -24.17 5.12
N ALA A 112 -6.56 -24.14 6.34
CA ALA A 112 -6.54 -22.93 7.16
C ALA A 112 -5.56 -21.87 6.63
N VAL A 113 -4.49 -22.21 5.93
CA VAL A 113 -3.57 -21.25 5.28
C VAL A 113 -4.19 -20.71 3.99
N PHE A 114 -4.94 -21.51 3.23
CA PHE A 114 -5.73 -21.01 2.12
C PHE A 114 -6.89 -20.13 2.61
N LEU A 115 -7.59 -20.52 3.68
CA LEU A 115 -8.62 -19.69 4.30
C LEU A 115 -8.03 -18.46 4.98
N GLN A 116 -6.87 -18.54 5.62
CA GLN A 116 -6.16 -17.39 6.19
C GLN A 116 -5.56 -16.50 5.11
N LEU A 117 -5.09 -17.00 3.97
CA LEU A 117 -4.66 -16.18 2.84
C LEU A 117 -5.87 -15.54 2.16
N PHE A 118 -6.99 -16.25 2.01
CA PHE A 118 -8.23 -15.68 1.49
C PHE A 118 -8.82 -14.63 2.43
N LEU A 119 -8.78 -14.86 3.76
CA LEU A 119 -9.15 -13.87 4.76
C LEU A 119 -8.12 -12.75 4.89
N LEU A 120 -6.83 -13.00 4.70
CA LEU A 120 -5.79 -11.96 4.68
C LEU A 120 -5.97 -11.09 3.42
N VAL A 121 -6.30 -11.67 2.27
CA VAL A 121 -6.67 -10.93 1.06
C VAL A 121 -7.97 -10.15 1.29
N ALA A 122 -9.00 -10.75 1.91
CA ALA A 122 -10.25 -10.07 2.23
C ALA A 122 -10.08 -8.94 3.27
N VAL A 123 -9.13 -9.09 4.21
CA VAL A 123 -8.80 -8.09 5.24
C VAL A 123 -7.88 -7.01 4.67
N LEU A 124 -6.91 -7.35 3.83
CA LEU A 124 -6.11 -6.41 3.02
C LEU A 124 -6.94 -5.68 1.95
N SER A 125 -8.15 -6.18 1.62
CA SER A 125 -9.17 -5.46 0.87
C SER A 125 -10.28 -4.85 1.76
N SER A 126 -10.12 -4.89 3.09
CA SER A 126 -10.95 -4.12 4.04
C SER A 126 -10.17 -2.97 4.70
N GLU A 127 -8.85 -3.12 4.88
CA GLU A 127 -7.94 -2.05 5.27
C GLU A 127 -7.60 -1.18 4.04
N GLY A 128 -8.55 -0.34 3.65
CA GLY A 128 -8.32 0.75 2.71
C GLY A 128 -8.01 0.30 1.29
N ILE A 129 -9.02 -0.25 0.60
CA ILE A 129 -9.08 -0.08 -0.87
C ILE A 129 -9.06 1.43 -1.13
N PRO A 130 -8.03 2.00 -1.77
CA PRO A 130 -8.08 3.40 -2.18
C PRO A 130 -9.23 3.53 -3.18
N ARG A 131 -10.05 4.58 -3.04
CA ARG A 131 -11.21 4.83 -3.91
C ARG A 131 -10.79 4.66 -5.36
N LYS A 132 -11.45 3.75 -6.09
CA LYS A 132 -11.23 3.64 -7.54
C LYS A 132 -11.75 4.92 -8.19
N LEU A 133 -10.83 5.86 -8.37
CA LEU A 133 -11.07 7.16 -8.97
C LEU A 133 -11.80 6.98 -10.30
N LYS A 134 -12.92 7.68 -10.46
CA LYS A 134 -13.70 7.66 -11.70
C LYS A 134 -12.87 8.29 -12.81
N GLU A 135 -13.16 7.96 -14.06
CA GLU A 135 -12.37 8.44 -15.21
C GLU A 135 -12.27 9.98 -15.28
N TRP A 136 -13.33 10.70 -14.94
CA TRP A 136 -13.31 12.16 -14.83
C TRP A 136 -12.54 12.66 -13.58
N GLU A 137 -12.48 11.89 -12.48
CA GLU A 137 -11.71 12.23 -11.27
C GLU A 137 -10.19 12.14 -11.56
N LYS A 138 -9.75 11.22 -12.44
CA LYS A 138 -8.35 11.14 -12.93
C LYS A 138 -7.84 12.48 -13.48
N CYS A 139 -8.74 13.29 -14.06
CA CYS A 139 -8.37 14.60 -14.59
C CYS A 139 -7.73 15.52 -13.53
N PHE A 140 -8.06 15.38 -12.25
CA PHE A 140 -7.61 16.32 -11.21
C PHE A 140 -6.37 15.84 -10.45
N ILE A 141 -5.76 14.73 -10.88
CA ILE A 141 -4.50 14.18 -10.36
C ILE A 141 -3.31 14.86 -11.07
N ASP A 142 -2.24 15.13 -10.34
CA ASP A 142 -0.96 15.59 -10.91
C ASP A 142 -0.23 14.42 -11.62
N SER A 143 0.22 14.62 -12.86
CA SER A 143 0.76 13.54 -13.71
C SER A 143 2.09 12.96 -13.23
N ASP A 144 2.82 13.71 -12.41
CA ASP A 144 4.09 13.36 -11.77
C ASP A 144 3.92 12.82 -10.33
N TYR A 145 2.69 12.60 -9.85
CA TYR A 145 2.44 12.28 -8.45
C TYR A 145 3.12 10.99 -7.95
N GLU A 146 3.22 9.95 -8.77
CA GLU A 146 3.95 8.73 -8.41
C GLU A 146 5.47 8.96 -8.32
N GLU A 147 6.03 9.80 -9.19
CA GLU A 147 7.44 10.21 -9.13
C GLU A 147 7.71 11.02 -7.86
N LEU A 148 6.81 11.94 -7.50
CA LEU A 148 6.88 12.72 -6.26
C LEU A 148 6.73 11.85 -5.00
N VAL A 149 5.95 10.76 -5.05
CA VAL A 149 5.88 9.75 -3.97
C VAL A 149 7.18 8.96 -3.88
N ASP A 150 7.77 8.53 -5.01
CA ASP A 150 9.04 7.81 -4.99
C ASP A 150 10.21 8.70 -4.52
N ILE A 151 10.29 9.96 -4.96
CA ILE A 151 11.25 10.95 -4.46
C ILE A 151 11.04 11.20 -2.96
N ALA A 152 9.80 11.29 -2.48
CA ALA A 152 9.51 11.41 -1.04
C ALA A 152 9.98 10.19 -0.23
N LYS A 153 9.98 9.00 -0.84
CA LYS A 153 10.31 7.70 -0.23
C LYS A 153 11.79 7.32 -0.31
N ASN A 154 12.42 7.48 -1.46
CA ASN A 154 13.81 7.08 -1.74
C ASN A 154 14.80 8.26 -1.67
N GLY A 155 14.31 9.48 -1.90
CA GLY A 155 15.13 10.69 -2.04
C GLY A 155 15.41 11.03 -3.51
N LEU A 156 16.14 12.12 -3.75
CA LEU A 156 16.69 12.44 -5.07
C LEU A 156 17.97 11.64 -5.33
N GLU A 157 18.32 11.44 -6.61
CA GLU A 157 19.60 10.84 -7.00
C GLU A 157 20.80 11.62 -6.46
N LYS A 158 21.90 10.90 -6.18
CA LYS A 158 23.14 11.47 -5.60
C LYS A 158 24.02 12.18 -6.65
N ALA A 159 23.42 13.11 -7.39
CA ALA A 159 24.08 13.89 -8.44
C ALA A 159 24.62 15.26 -7.95
N CYS A 160 24.33 15.68 -6.71
CA CYS A 160 24.60 17.05 -6.26
C CYS A 160 26.04 17.26 -5.77
N CYS A 161 27.02 17.12 -6.68
CA CYS A 161 28.44 17.25 -6.39
C CYS A 161 28.84 18.65 -5.89
N SER A 162 28.79 18.84 -4.56
CA SER A 162 29.26 20.02 -3.79
C SER A 162 28.55 21.37 -4.03
N LYS A 163 27.58 21.43 -4.96
CA LYS A 163 26.79 22.63 -5.27
C LYS A 163 26.11 23.20 -4.02
N LYS A 164 26.05 24.53 -3.94
CA LYS A 164 25.42 25.26 -2.85
C LYS A 164 24.06 25.82 -3.26
N VAL A 165 23.04 25.60 -2.44
CA VAL A 165 21.66 26.06 -2.68
C VAL A 165 21.18 26.88 -1.48
N VAL A 166 20.64 28.08 -1.74
CA VAL A 166 19.95 28.88 -0.72
C VAL A 166 18.44 28.72 -0.86
N ILE A 167 17.73 28.53 0.24
CA ILE A 167 16.28 28.36 0.27
C ILE A 167 15.66 29.50 1.08
N VAL A 168 14.62 30.15 0.55
CA VAL A 168 14.03 31.35 1.15
C VAL A 168 12.66 31.01 1.74
N GLY A 169 12.61 30.88 3.07
CA GLY A 169 11.42 30.51 3.85
C GLY A 169 11.39 29.03 4.25
N ALA A 170 11.44 28.76 5.56
CA ALA A 170 11.38 27.43 6.18
C ALA A 170 9.92 26.93 6.37
N GLY A 171 9.05 27.22 5.39
CA GLY A 171 7.76 26.52 5.26
C GLY A 171 7.97 25.09 4.76
N ILE A 172 6.90 24.27 4.77
CA ILE A 172 7.00 22.84 4.42
C ILE A 172 7.65 22.59 3.04
N SER A 173 7.37 23.42 2.03
CA SER A 173 8.01 23.37 0.72
C SER A 173 9.52 23.61 0.77
N GLY A 174 9.97 24.58 1.56
CA GLY A 174 11.39 24.87 1.77
C GLY A 174 12.11 23.77 2.56
N LEU A 175 11.46 23.20 3.57
CA LEU A 175 12.00 22.10 4.38
C LEU A 175 12.12 20.80 3.58
N THR A 176 11.09 20.43 2.81
CA THR A 176 11.15 19.24 1.95
C THR A 176 12.23 19.39 0.88
N ALA A 177 12.29 20.53 0.20
CA ALA A 177 13.35 20.79 -0.78
C ALA A 177 14.75 20.79 -0.14
N ALA A 178 14.91 21.39 1.04
CA ALA A 178 16.17 21.38 1.78
C ALA A 178 16.63 19.96 2.10
N LYS A 179 15.71 19.12 2.60
CA LYS A 179 16.02 17.74 3.00
C LYS A 179 16.45 16.89 1.80
N LEU A 180 15.68 16.92 0.72
CA LEU A 180 15.97 16.16 -0.49
C LEU A 180 17.29 16.58 -1.15
N LEU A 181 17.56 17.89 -1.24
CA LEU A 181 18.82 18.41 -1.78
C LEU A 181 20.02 18.06 -0.88
N LYS A 182 19.87 18.15 0.45
CA LYS A 182 20.91 17.78 1.41
C LYS A 182 21.24 16.29 1.35
N ASP A 183 20.21 15.43 1.26
CA ASP A 183 20.36 13.98 1.14
C ASP A 183 21.05 13.57 -0.19
N ALA A 184 20.82 14.34 -1.26
CA ALA A 184 21.49 14.20 -2.56
C ALA A 184 22.94 14.75 -2.61
N GLY A 185 23.44 15.35 -1.51
CA GLY A 185 24.81 15.85 -1.37
C GLY A 185 24.99 17.36 -1.50
N CYS A 186 23.92 18.14 -1.71
CA CYS A 186 24.02 19.60 -1.83
C CYS A 186 24.38 20.26 -0.49
N LYS A 187 25.12 21.38 -0.55
CA LYS A 187 25.29 22.30 0.59
C LYS A 187 24.10 23.26 0.67
N VAL A 188 23.19 23.02 1.60
CA VAL A 188 21.95 23.81 1.73
C VAL A 188 22.10 24.92 2.78
N LEU A 189 21.41 26.04 2.60
CA LEU A 189 21.20 27.08 3.62
C LEU A 189 19.78 27.65 3.51
N ILE A 190 18.97 27.50 4.56
CA ILE A 190 17.63 28.09 4.63
C ILE A 190 17.71 29.45 5.34
N LEU A 191 17.12 30.48 4.72
CA LEU A 191 16.94 31.81 5.29
C LEU A 191 15.46 32.00 5.64
N GLU A 192 15.15 32.06 6.94
CA GLU A 192 13.79 32.16 7.46
C GLU A 192 13.54 33.54 8.08
N ALA A 193 12.43 34.18 7.73
CA ALA A 193 12.11 35.54 8.15
C ALA A 193 11.58 35.61 9.60
N SER A 194 10.88 34.57 10.06
CA SER A 194 10.39 34.42 11.42
C SER A 194 11.43 33.76 12.36
N ASN A 195 11.00 33.42 13.57
CA ASN A 195 11.80 32.76 14.61
C ASN A 195 11.53 31.24 14.72
N ARG A 196 10.84 30.62 13.74
CA ARG A 196 10.50 29.19 13.76
C ARG A 196 10.36 28.59 12.35
N VAL A 197 10.28 27.28 12.28
CA VAL A 197 9.94 26.52 11.06
C VAL A 197 8.41 26.35 10.88
N GLY A 198 8.01 25.87 9.70
CA GLY A 198 6.64 25.40 9.38
C GLY A 198 5.79 26.38 8.56
N GLY A 199 6.05 27.69 8.66
CA GLY A 199 5.28 28.70 7.94
C GLY A 199 3.80 28.69 8.34
N ARG A 200 2.92 28.25 7.44
CA ARG A 200 1.46 28.12 7.71
C ARG A 200 1.07 26.85 8.46
N ILE A 201 1.97 25.86 8.55
CA ILE A 201 1.84 24.82 9.57
C ILE A 201 2.26 25.47 10.89
N LEU A 202 1.29 25.57 11.81
CA LEU A 202 1.42 26.29 13.08
C LEU A 202 0.40 25.73 14.08
N THR A 203 0.93 25.22 15.19
CA THR A 203 0.16 24.78 16.35
C THR A 203 0.44 25.77 17.50
N TYR A 204 -0.59 26.31 18.15
CA TYR A 204 -0.44 27.03 19.42
C TYR A 204 -0.31 26.01 20.55
N ARG A 205 0.56 26.25 21.53
CA ARG A 205 0.86 25.30 22.60
C ARG A 205 0.92 26.01 23.95
N GLU A 206 0.12 25.53 24.89
CA GLU A 206 0.33 25.72 26.32
C GLU A 206 0.87 24.41 26.93
N LYS A 207 1.09 24.39 28.25
CA LYS A 207 1.75 23.28 28.95
C LYS A 207 1.06 21.92 28.73
N ASP A 208 -0.27 21.91 28.79
CA ASP A 208 -1.08 20.68 28.88
C ASP A 208 -2.15 20.56 27.76
N TRP A 209 -2.15 21.47 26.76
CA TRP A 209 -3.09 21.50 25.62
C TRP A 209 -2.52 22.24 24.39
N TYR A 210 -3.11 22.03 23.20
CA TYR A 210 -2.72 22.72 21.96
C TYR A 210 -3.92 23.07 21.05
N ALA A 211 -3.71 23.96 20.08
CA ALA A 211 -4.72 24.39 19.09
C ALA A 211 -4.14 24.57 17.68
N GLU A 212 -4.80 24.04 16.64
CA GLU A 212 -4.28 24.02 15.27
C GLU A 212 -4.63 25.28 14.47
N LEU A 213 -3.79 26.30 14.61
CA LEU A 213 -3.97 27.60 13.97
C LEU A 213 -3.88 27.53 12.43
N GLY A 214 -3.34 26.46 11.84
CA GLY A 214 -3.22 26.25 10.40
C GLY A 214 -3.82 24.93 9.93
N ALA A 215 -2.99 24.04 9.38
CA ALA A 215 -3.40 22.69 9.00
C ALA A 215 -3.89 21.89 10.21
N MET A 216 -5.03 21.19 10.07
CA MET A 216 -5.67 20.42 11.15
C MET A 216 -6.14 19.01 10.76
N ARG A 217 -6.15 18.68 9.46
CA ARG A 217 -6.63 17.40 8.91
C ARG A 217 -5.89 17.09 7.60
N LEU A 218 -5.64 15.82 7.32
CA LEU A 218 -4.88 15.31 6.18
C LEU A 218 -5.62 14.16 5.48
N PRO A 219 -6.01 14.27 4.19
CA PRO A 219 -6.62 13.16 3.44
C PRO A 219 -5.75 11.91 3.40
N ARG A 220 -6.36 10.73 3.25
CA ARG A 220 -5.64 9.44 3.19
C ARG A 220 -4.79 9.26 1.94
N ASP A 221 -5.24 9.77 0.79
CA ASP A 221 -4.52 9.62 -0.48
C ASP A 221 -3.34 10.60 -0.67
N HIS A 222 -3.11 11.51 0.29
CA HIS A 222 -1.98 12.45 0.32
C HIS A 222 -0.64 11.75 0.70
N ARG A 223 -0.27 10.72 -0.07
CA ARG A 223 0.89 9.83 0.12
C ARG A 223 2.21 10.57 0.28
N VAL A 224 2.50 11.60 -0.53
CA VAL A 224 3.78 12.35 -0.50
C VAL A 224 4.13 12.85 0.90
N VAL A 225 3.16 13.41 1.64
CA VAL A 225 3.39 13.89 3.02
C VAL A 225 3.30 12.75 4.05
N ARG A 226 2.51 11.70 3.78
CA ARG A 226 2.43 10.49 4.63
C ARG A 226 3.73 9.69 4.64
N GLU A 227 4.49 9.67 3.54
CA GLU A 227 5.87 9.13 3.49
C GLU A 227 6.79 9.87 4.47
N PHE A 228 6.76 11.21 4.50
CA PHE A 228 7.55 11.99 5.46
C PHE A 228 7.09 11.78 6.92
N ILE A 229 5.79 11.76 7.19
CA ILE A 229 5.22 11.44 8.51
C ILE A 229 5.71 10.06 8.99
N THR A 230 5.70 9.07 8.10
CA THR A 230 6.20 7.71 8.37
C THR A 230 7.70 7.69 8.64
N LYS A 231 8.51 8.35 7.80
CA LYS A 231 9.97 8.50 7.99
C LYS A 231 10.34 9.14 9.33
N PHE A 232 9.59 10.17 9.74
CA PHE A 232 9.78 10.85 11.02
C PHE A 232 9.10 10.14 12.21
N LYS A 233 8.43 9.00 11.97
CA LYS A 233 7.72 8.18 12.99
C LYS A 233 6.67 8.98 13.78
N LEU A 234 6.06 9.96 13.13
CA LEU A 234 4.98 10.75 13.71
C LEU A 234 3.69 9.93 13.72
N LYS A 235 2.92 10.03 14.80
CA LYS A 235 1.66 9.31 14.95
C LYS A 235 0.51 10.06 14.26
N LEU A 236 -0.41 9.29 13.71
CA LEU A 236 -1.68 9.78 13.18
C LEU A 236 -2.84 9.31 14.08
N ASN A 237 -3.84 10.16 14.22
CA ASN A 237 -5.14 9.88 14.86
C ASN A 237 -6.24 10.15 13.82
N PRO A 238 -7.31 9.34 13.70
CA PRO A 238 -8.40 9.63 12.76
C PRO A 238 -9.06 11.00 13.03
N PHE A 239 -9.36 11.75 11.97
CA PHE A 239 -10.09 13.01 12.05
C PHE A 239 -11.47 12.83 11.43
N TYR A 240 -12.53 12.92 12.23
CA TYR A 240 -13.90 12.76 11.76
C TYR A 240 -14.46 14.13 11.34
N ASN A 241 -14.97 14.23 10.10
CA ASN A 241 -15.57 15.46 9.56
C ASN A 241 -17.06 15.62 9.91
N THR A 242 -17.71 14.55 10.37
CA THR A 242 -19.14 14.42 10.67
C THR A 242 -19.35 13.62 11.96
N ASN A 243 -20.50 13.81 12.61
CA ASN A 243 -20.95 13.05 13.78
C ASN A 243 -22.48 13.19 13.86
N ASP A 244 -23.25 12.09 13.89
CA ASP A 244 -24.73 12.12 13.92
C ASP A 244 -25.31 13.01 15.04
N ASN A 245 -24.62 13.09 16.18
CA ASN A 245 -25.05 13.88 17.34
C ASN A 245 -24.67 15.37 17.23
N ALA A 246 -23.88 15.79 16.24
CA ALA A 246 -23.61 17.21 16.02
C ALA A 246 -24.89 17.96 15.58
N TRP A 247 -24.79 19.27 15.42
CA TRP A 247 -25.93 20.15 15.15
C TRP A 247 -25.81 20.84 13.79
N TYR A 248 -26.93 20.87 13.06
CA TYR A 248 -27.21 21.97 12.14
C TYR A 248 -28.04 23.04 12.87
N LEU A 249 -27.69 24.31 12.65
CA LEU A 249 -28.53 25.46 12.97
C LEU A 249 -28.56 26.38 11.74
N ALA A 250 -29.50 26.15 10.84
CA ALA A 250 -29.64 26.91 9.59
C ALA A 250 -31.12 27.19 9.30
N ASN A 251 -31.43 28.31 8.65
CA ASN A 251 -32.80 28.78 8.42
C ASN A 251 -33.59 28.93 9.75
N ASN A 252 -32.89 29.27 10.84
CA ASN A 252 -33.37 29.24 12.24
C ASN A 252 -33.85 27.86 12.75
N ILE A 253 -33.60 26.77 12.02
CA ILE A 253 -33.99 25.41 12.40
C ILE A 253 -32.78 24.69 13.00
N ARG A 254 -32.96 24.16 14.21
CA ARG A 254 -31.98 23.36 14.94
C ARG A 254 -32.31 21.87 14.81
N ALA A 255 -31.41 21.09 14.22
CA ALA A 255 -31.59 19.65 14.02
C ALA A 255 -30.27 18.88 14.22
N ARG A 256 -30.35 17.61 14.65
CA ARG A 256 -29.16 16.75 14.75
C ARG A 256 -28.64 16.43 13.35
N SER A 257 -27.32 16.32 13.18
CA SER A 257 -26.72 16.05 11.88
C SER A 257 -27.22 14.74 11.27
N GLY A 258 -27.33 13.68 12.06
CA GLY A 258 -27.88 12.41 11.58
C GLY A 258 -29.34 12.51 11.11
N ASP A 259 -30.15 13.42 11.65
CA ASP A 259 -31.54 13.60 11.21
C ASP A 259 -31.62 14.38 9.89
N VAL A 260 -30.77 15.39 9.70
CA VAL A 260 -30.63 16.11 8.41
C VAL A 260 -30.05 15.20 7.33
N ASP A 261 -29.05 14.38 7.68
CA ASP A 261 -28.44 13.43 6.74
C ASP A 261 -29.43 12.29 6.37
N ARG A 262 -30.45 12.02 7.19
CA ARG A 262 -31.59 11.13 6.89
C ARG A 262 -32.73 11.82 6.13
N ASN A 263 -32.95 13.12 6.37
CA ASN A 263 -34.01 13.90 5.74
C ASN A 263 -33.61 15.39 5.61
N PRO A 264 -32.98 15.78 4.49
CA PRO A 264 -32.45 17.14 4.30
C PRO A 264 -33.53 18.23 4.28
N ASP A 265 -34.78 17.88 3.92
CA ASP A 265 -35.92 18.80 3.89
C ASP A 265 -36.29 19.37 5.28
N ILE A 266 -35.77 18.79 6.38
CA ILE A 266 -35.93 19.32 7.75
C ILE A 266 -35.49 20.78 7.87
N LEU A 267 -34.47 21.21 7.11
CA LEU A 267 -33.95 22.59 7.13
C LEU A 267 -34.79 23.57 6.29
N GLN A 268 -35.86 23.11 5.64
CA GLN A 268 -36.89 23.93 4.96
C GLN A 268 -36.35 24.94 3.93
N TYR A 269 -35.24 24.64 3.26
CA TYR A 269 -34.79 25.42 2.10
C TYR A 269 -35.86 25.40 0.99
N PRO A 270 -36.03 26.48 0.21
CA PRO A 270 -37.06 26.57 -0.83
C PRO A 270 -36.68 25.79 -2.10
N LEU A 271 -36.72 24.47 -2.00
CA LEU A 271 -36.32 23.50 -3.04
C LEU A 271 -37.46 23.18 -4.02
N LEU A 272 -37.10 22.96 -5.30
CA LEU A 272 -37.99 22.44 -6.33
C LEU A 272 -38.40 20.98 -6.04
N PRO A 273 -39.53 20.49 -6.58
CA PRO A 273 -39.96 19.10 -6.40
C PRO A 273 -38.95 18.04 -6.86
N THR A 274 -38.01 18.40 -7.75
CA THR A 274 -36.92 17.55 -8.26
C THR A 274 -35.62 17.63 -7.44
N GLU A 275 -35.60 18.48 -6.41
CA GLU A 275 -34.45 18.74 -5.53
C GLU A 275 -34.68 18.27 -4.09
N ARG A 276 -35.94 18.23 -3.65
CA ARG A 276 -36.35 17.74 -2.32
C ARG A 276 -35.86 16.34 -2.02
N GLY A 277 -35.54 16.11 -0.75
CA GLY A 277 -34.98 14.85 -0.23
C GLY A 277 -33.51 14.62 -0.57
N LYS A 278 -32.84 15.52 -1.32
CA LYS A 278 -31.40 15.43 -1.61
C LYS A 278 -30.60 16.28 -0.63
N SER A 279 -29.45 15.78 -0.21
CA SER A 279 -28.47 16.55 0.57
C SER A 279 -27.81 17.64 -0.27
N ALA A 280 -27.23 18.66 0.39
CA ALA A 280 -26.42 19.68 -0.28
C ALA A 280 -25.28 19.06 -1.12
N SER A 281 -24.67 17.98 -0.61
CA SER A 281 -23.65 17.21 -1.32
C SER A 281 -24.19 16.65 -2.63
N GLU A 282 -25.32 15.94 -2.62
CA GLU A 282 -25.94 15.38 -3.83
C GLU A 282 -26.43 16.47 -4.81
N LEU A 283 -26.95 17.59 -4.29
CA LEU A 283 -27.37 18.74 -5.09
C LEU A 283 -26.19 19.39 -5.85
N TYR A 284 -24.99 19.39 -5.27
CA TYR A 284 -23.75 19.78 -5.94
C TYR A 284 -23.26 18.69 -6.90
N ASP A 285 -23.20 17.44 -6.44
CA ASP A 285 -22.59 16.29 -7.11
C ASP A 285 -23.31 15.90 -8.43
N GLN A 286 -24.59 16.23 -8.56
CA GLN A 286 -25.40 16.09 -9.79
C GLN A 286 -25.08 17.14 -10.88
N THR A 287 -24.40 18.25 -10.56
CA THR A 287 -24.04 19.31 -11.52
C THR A 287 -22.72 19.04 -12.26
N LEU A 288 -21.93 18.07 -11.76
CA LEU A 288 -20.63 17.72 -12.31
C LEU A 288 -20.78 17.01 -13.65
N ASP A 289 -20.11 17.51 -14.67
CA ASP A 289 -19.84 16.74 -15.89
C ASP A 289 -18.90 15.59 -15.54
N ARG A 290 -19.43 14.38 -15.74
CA ARG A 290 -18.81 13.08 -15.45
C ARG A 290 -18.64 12.26 -16.73
N VAL A 291 -18.92 12.85 -17.89
CA VAL A 291 -18.98 12.22 -19.22
C VAL A 291 -17.83 12.69 -20.10
N THR A 292 -17.44 13.97 -20.00
CA THR A 292 -16.29 14.51 -20.73
C THR A 292 -14.98 13.86 -20.27
N THR A 293 -14.33 13.13 -21.19
CA THR A 293 -13.00 12.51 -20.99
C THR A 293 -11.84 13.41 -21.41
N ASP A 294 -12.08 14.49 -22.16
CA ASP A 294 -11.06 15.51 -22.42
C ASP A 294 -10.85 16.35 -21.16
N CYS A 295 -9.87 15.94 -20.36
CA CYS A 295 -9.46 16.65 -19.15
C CYS A 295 -9.00 18.10 -19.40
N SER A 296 -8.60 18.48 -20.62
CA SER A 296 -8.21 19.85 -20.95
C SER A 296 -9.45 20.72 -21.13
N ALA A 297 -10.37 20.31 -22.00
CA ALA A 297 -11.65 20.98 -22.22
C ALA A 297 -12.49 21.05 -20.93
N LEU A 298 -12.50 19.98 -20.12
CA LEU A 298 -13.20 19.95 -18.83
C LEU A 298 -12.62 20.98 -17.84
N LYS A 299 -11.28 21.08 -17.73
CA LYS A 299 -10.61 22.07 -16.87
C LYS A 299 -10.79 23.50 -17.35
N GLU A 300 -10.86 23.73 -18.67
CA GLU A 300 -11.09 25.04 -19.27
C GLU A 300 -12.55 25.48 -19.08
N LYS A 301 -13.51 24.58 -19.31
CA LYS A 301 -14.92 24.81 -18.96
C LYS A 301 -15.06 25.18 -17.48
N TYR A 302 -14.52 24.37 -16.56
CA TYR A 302 -14.65 24.63 -15.13
C TYR A 302 -13.89 25.89 -14.65
N ASP A 303 -12.82 26.35 -15.30
CA ASP A 303 -12.13 27.60 -14.90
C ASP A 303 -12.75 28.87 -15.48
N SER A 304 -13.60 28.77 -16.50
CA SER A 304 -14.26 29.93 -17.12
C SER A 304 -15.49 30.45 -16.38
N PHE A 305 -16.07 29.65 -15.48
CA PHE A 305 -17.24 30.00 -14.66
C PHE A 305 -16.84 30.27 -13.20
N SER A 306 -17.58 31.15 -12.51
CA SER A 306 -17.59 31.10 -11.04
C SER A 306 -18.43 29.93 -10.50
N ILE A 307 -18.23 29.54 -9.23
CA ILE A 307 -19.04 28.48 -8.60
C ILE A 307 -20.54 28.79 -8.71
N LYS A 308 -20.96 29.99 -8.27
CA LYS A 308 -22.39 30.39 -8.27
C LYS A 308 -22.94 30.49 -9.70
N GLU A 309 -22.11 30.92 -10.65
CA GLU A 309 -22.48 31.00 -12.06
C GLU A 309 -22.70 29.63 -12.69
N TYR A 310 -21.81 28.66 -12.42
CA TYR A 310 -21.93 27.30 -12.93
C TYR A 310 -23.18 26.59 -12.38
N LEU A 311 -23.41 26.67 -11.07
CA LEU A 311 -24.58 26.03 -10.43
C LEU A 311 -25.91 26.58 -10.97
N ILE A 312 -25.97 27.86 -11.36
CA ILE A 312 -27.13 28.48 -12.00
C ILE A 312 -27.26 28.06 -13.48
N LYS A 313 -26.21 28.27 -14.28
CA LYS A 313 -26.30 28.15 -15.75
C LYS A 313 -26.24 26.71 -16.26
N GLU A 314 -25.25 25.95 -15.76
CA GLU A 314 -24.99 24.57 -16.17
C GLU A 314 -25.74 23.59 -15.27
N GLY A 315 -25.63 23.79 -13.94
CA GLY A 315 -26.30 22.96 -12.93
C GLY A 315 -27.82 23.13 -12.85
N LYS A 316 -28.34 24.29 -13.29
CA LYS A 316 -29.78 24.64 -13.34
C LYS A 316 -30.50 24.47 -12.01
N LEU A 317 -29.78 24.66 -10.91
CA LEU A 317 -30.30 24.53 -9.55
C LEU A 317 -31.19 25.72 -9.18
N SER A 318 -32.16 25.49 -8.29
CA SER A 318 -32.97 26.55 -7.70
C SER A 318 -32.16 27.44 -6.76
N ARG A 319 -32.71 28.61 -6.43
CA ARG A 319 -32.10 29.50 -5.43
C ARG A 319 -31.92 28.80 -4.08
N GLY A 320 -32.93 28.06 -3.62
CA GLY A 320 -32.87 27.32 -2.36
C GLY A 320 -31.79 26.24 -2.36
N ALA A 321 -31.62 25.51 -3.47
CA ALA A 321 -30.58 24.49 -3.61
C ALA A 321 -29.17 25.10 -3.63
N ILE A 322 -29.00 26.27 -4.26
CA ILE A 322 -27.72 27.00 -4.27
C ILE A 322 -27.38 27.52 -2.87
N ASP A 323 -28.35 28.10 -2.16
CA ASP A 323 -28.12 28.62 -0.81
C ASP A 323 -27.80 27.49 0.18
N MET A 324 -28.53 26.37 0.09
CA MET A 324 -28.24 25.14 0.83
C MET A 324 -26.84 24.55 0.54
N ILE A 325 -26.38 24.61 -0.71
CA ILE A 325 -24.99 24.26 -1.07
C ILE A 325 -23.99 25.22 -0.42
N GLY A 326 -24.27 26.52 -0.51
CA GLY A 326 -23.42 27.58 0.03
C GLY A 326 -23.20 27.44 1.54
N ASP A 327 -24.28 27.26 2.29
CA ASP A 327 -24.25 27.13 3.74
C ASP A 327 -23.67 25.81 4.24
N LEU A 328 -24.14 24.67 3.71
CA LEU A 328 -23.85 23.38 4.34
C LEU A 328 -22.49 22.80 3.91
N LEU A 329 -21.97 23.20 2.74
CA LEU A 329 -20.68 22.75 2.21
C LEU A 329 -19.52 23.74 2.45
N ASN A 330 -19.75 24.89 3.10
CA ASN A 330 -18.77 25.98 3.29
C ASN A 330 -18.35 26.67 1.97
N ILE A 331 -19.32 26.94 1.10
CA ILE A 331 -19.08 27.43 -0.27
C ILE A 331 -19.57 28.88 -0.47
N ASP A 332 -20.52 29.41 0.33
CA ASP A 332 -21.14 30.72 0.01
C ASP A 332 -20.13 31.87 -0.05
N GLY A 333 -19.29 32.02 0.99
CA GLY A 333 -18.24 33.04 1.01
C GLY A 333 -17.12 32.85 -0.03
N SER A 334 -17.13 31.73 -0.76
CA SER A 334 -16.19 31.42 -1.85
C SER A 334 -16.88 31.41 -3.23
N PHE A 335 -18.18 31.73 -3.32
CA PHE A 335 -18.99 31.58 -4.56
C PHE A 335 -18.48 32.35 -5.78
N HIS A 336 -17.63 33.36 -5.57
CA HIS A 336 -17.01 34.17 -6.60
C HIS A 336 -15.67 33.59 -7.13
N MET A 337 -15.19 32.47 -6.55
CA MET A 337 -14.05 31.68 -7.05
C MET A 337 -14.42 30.85 -8.29
N SER A 338 -13.39 30.33 -8.95
CA SER A 338 -13.43 29.40 -10.09
C SER A 338 -14.13 28.09 -9.71
N PHE A 339 -15.07 27.61 -10.54
CA PHE A 339 -15.74 26.33 -10.29
C PHE A 339 -14.75 25.16 -10.28
N LEU A 340 -13.70 25.21 -11.12
CA LEU A 340 -12.58 24.25 -11.10
C LEU A 340 -11.95 24.11 -9.71
N TYR A 341 -11.78 25.21 -8.98
CA TYR A 341 -11.19 25.17 -7.63
C TYR A 341 -12.11 24.42 -6.66
N SER A 342 -13.42 24.68 -6.72
CA SER A 342 -14.45 23.96 -5.95
C SER A 342 -14.48 22.47 -6.25
N VAL A 343 -14.35 22.07 -7.53
CA VAL A 343 -14.30 20.65 -7.92
C VAL A 343 -13.04 19.96 -7.41
N MET A 344 -11.89 20.65 -7.43
CA MET A 344 -10.65 20.10 -6.86
C MET A 344 -10.72 19.92 -5.33
N ASP A 345 -11.37 20.86 -4.63
CA ASP A 345 -11.53 20.81 -3.17
C ASP A 345 -12.53 19.72 -2.76
N ASP A 346 -13.68 19.62 -3.44
CA ASP A 346 -14.67 18.55 -3.29
C ASP A 346 -14.08 17.14 -3.46
N ILE A 347 -13.25 16.92 -4.49
CA ILE A 347 -12.54 15.66 -4.70
C ILE A 347 -11.58 15.37 -3.52
N ALA A 348 -10.86 16.37 -3.03
CA ALA A 348 -9.96 16.22 -1.89
C ALA A 348 -10.69 16.01 -0.54
N PHE A 349 -11.93 16.48 -0.40
CA PHE A 349 -12.76 16.32 0.80
C PHE A 349 -13.64 15.06 0.84
N LYS A 350 -13.66 14.28 -0.24
CA LYS A 350 -14.41 13.02 -0.35
C LYS A 350 -13.75 11.79 0.30
N GLU A 351 -12.52 11.92 0.80
CA GLU A 351 -11.77 10.83 1.43
C GLU A 351 -11.72 10.87 2.96
N GLY A 352 -11.26 9.78 3.57
CA GLY A 352 -11.00 9.74 5.02
C GLY A 352 -9.83 10.65 5.43
N PHE A 353 -9.92 11.23 6.63
CA PHE A 353 -8.92 12.16 7.18
C PHE A 353 -8.24 11.62 8.44
N ASP A 354 -6.99 12.03 8.65
CA ASP A 354 -6.26 11.85 9.91
C ASP A 354 -5.59 13.18 10.33
N GLU A 355 -5.28 13.34 11.62
CA GLU A 355 -4.53 14.44 12.22
C GLU A 355 -3.20 13.94 12.81
N ILE A 356 -2.18 14.81 12.93
CA ILE A 356 -0.91 14.43 13.57
C ILE A 356 -1.06 14.52 15.10
N THR A 357 -0.97 13.36 15.77
CA THR A 357 -1.19 13.25 17.22
C THR A 357 -0.20 14.12 17.99
N GLY A 358 -0.70 15.11 18.75
CA GLY A 358 0.14 16.02 19.52
C GLY A 358 0.48 17.34 18.82
N GLY A 359 0.08 17.54 17.55
CA GLY A 359 0.23 18.80 16.81
C GLY A 359 0.88 18.64 15.42
N PHE A 360 0.37 19.35 14.41
CA PHE A 360 0.86 19.34 13.03
C PHE A 360 2.23 20.01 12.85
N ASP A 361 2.60 20.97 13.71
CA ASP A 361 3.94 21.58 13.74
C ASP A 361 5.08 20.56 13.99
N GLN A 362 4.78 19.37 14.50
CA GLN A 362 5.75 18.29 14.68
C GLN A 362 6.37 17.82 13.36
N LEU A 363 5.65 17.96 12.23
CA LEU A 363 6.19 17.62 10.91
C LEU A 363 7.34 18.55 10.48
N PRO A 364 7.15 19.88 10.38
CA PRO A 364 8.27 20.79 10.09
C PRO A 364 9.34 20.81 11.20
N GLU A 365 8.97 20.55 12.45
CA GLU A 365 9.93 20.39 13.56
C GLU A 365 10.79 19.11 13.41
N ALA A 366 10.25 18.01 12.90
CA ALA A 366 11.02 16.81 12.59
C ALA A 366 12.01 17.04 11.44
N PHE A 367 11.62 17.79 10.40
CA PHE A 367 12.57 18.29 9.39
C PHE A 367 13.67 19.14 10.03
N TYR A 368 13.32 20.12 10.88
CA TYR A 368 14.27 21.00 11.56
C TYR A 368 15.31 20.24 12.38
N LYS A 369 14.90 19.24 13.16
CA LYS A 369 15.82 18.40 13.94
C LYS A 369 16.94 17.78 13.09
N THR A 370 16.65 17.41 11.84
CA THR A 370 17.65 16.86 10.89
C THR A 370 18.51 17.92 10.15
N MET A 371 18.18 19.21 10.28
CA MET A 371 18.77 20.31 9.49
C MET A 371 19.02 21.59 10.32
N HIS A 372 19.10 21.50 11.65
CA HIS A 372 19.07 22.69 12.52
C HIS A 372 20.25 23.65 12.31
N TRP A 373 21.44 23.13 11.97
CA TRP A 373 22.60 23.94 11.60
C TRP A 373 22.47 24.65 10.24
N ASP A 374 21.55 24.19 9.38
CA ASP A 374 21.36 24.70 8.02
C ASP A 374 20.30 25.83 7.94
N ILE A 375 19.68 26.21 9.06
CA ILE A 375 18.62 27.25 9.09
C ILE A 375 19.09 28.50 9.84
N LEU A 376 18.97 29.66 9.19
CA LEU A 376 19.14 30.97 9.80
C LEU A 376 17.78 31.65 9.96
N PHE A 377 17.26 31.64 11.19
CA PHE A 377 16.07 32.40 11.59
C PHE A 377 16.30 33.92 11.58
N GLN A 378 15.20 34.68 11.67
CA GLN A 378 15.16 36.14 11.69
C GLN A 378 16.01 36.80 10.58
N SER A 379 16.11 36.16 9.42
CA SER A 379 17.02 36.50 8.32
C SER A 379 16.23 36.75 7.04
N THR A 380 15.39 37.79 7.07
CA THR A 380 14.47 38.16 5.97
C THR A 380 15.24 38.55 4.71
N VAL A 381 15.05 37.79 3.63
CA VAL A 381 15.64 38.10 2.31
C VAL A 381 15.00 39.37 1.72
N VAL A 382 15.83 40.27 1.20
CA VAL A 382 15.42 41.58 0.67
C VAL A 382 15.88 41.85 -0.77
N LYS A 383 16.93 41.18 -1.24
CA LYS A 383 17.41 41.27 -2.62
C LYS A 383 18.01 39.94 -3.06
N ILE A 384 17.73 39.51 -4.28
CA ILE A 384 18.41 38.41 -4.95
C ILE A 384 19.09 38.99 -6.19
N LEU A 385 20.40 38.82 -6.29
CA LEU A 385 21.18 39.17 -7.47
C LEU A 385 21.68 37.89 -8.13
N HIS A 386 21.46 37.75 -9.42
CA HIS A 386 21.97 36.67 -10.26
C HIS A 386 22.95 37.28 -11.27
N ASN A 387 24.19 36.80 -11.28
CA ASN A 387 25.04 36.87 -12.47
C ASN A 387 25.00 35.50 -13.16
N ASN A 388 25.45 35.41 -14.41
CA ASN A 388 25.22 34.21 -15.26
C ASN A 388 25.85 32.89 -14.72
N GLU A 389 26.61 32.95 -13.64
CA GLU A 389 27.23 31.79 -12.98
C GLU A 389 26.64 31.47 -11.61
N LYS A 390 26.22 32.49 -10.82
CA LYS A 390 25.91 32.36 -9.38
C LYS A 390 24.86 33.35 -8.89
N VAL A 391 24.26 33.01 -7.75
CA VAL A 391 23.34 33.88 -7.02
C VAL A 391 23.98 34.47 -5.77
N ARG A 392 23.71 35.74 -5.49
CA ARG A 392 24.01 36.43 -4.23
C ARG A 392 22.70 36.89 -3.58
N VAL A 393 22.33 36.24 -2.49
CA VAL A 393 21.11 36.48 -1.72
C VAL A 393 21.45 37.41 -0.55
N PHE A 394 20.77 38.56 -0.48
CA PHE A 394 20.93 39.55 0.59
C PHE A 394 19.76 39.46 1.56
N TYR A 395 20.06 39.44 2.85
CA TYR A 395 19.07 39.33 3.93
C TYR A 395 19.36 40.30 5.08
N ARG A 396 18.30 40.74 5.76
CA ARG A 396 18.37 41.64 6.92
C ARG A 396 18.02 40.88 8.19
N ARG A 397 18.77 41.14 9.27
CA ARG A 397 18.45 40.69 10.64
C ARG A 397 17.96 41.87 11.48
N PRO A 398 17.10 41.67 12.49
CA PRO A 398 16.47 42.77 13.25
C PRO A 398 17.42 43.80 13.87
N ARG A 399 18.66 43.41 14.19
CA ARG A 399 19.67 44.28 14.81
C ARG A 399 20.75 44.79 13.84
N SER A 400 20.58 44.62 12.53
CA SER A 400 21.56 45.06 11.51
C SER A 400 20.98 46.10 10.56
N SER A 401 21.61 47.27 10.50
CA SER A 401 21.27 48.33 9.55
C SER A 401 21.57 47.91 8.10
N LEU A 402 22.74 47.29 7.89
CA LEU A 402 23.17 46.77 6.59
C LEU A 402 22.68 45.32 6.37
N PRO A 403 22.23 44.96 5.15
CA PRO A 403 21.94 43.56 4.82
C PRO A 403 23.22 42.71 4.75
N SER A 404 23.21 41.57 5.42
CA SER A 404 24.18 40.50 5.18
C SER A 404 23.95 39.89 3.78
N SER A 405 24.94 39.20 3.22
CA SER A 405 24.75 38.48 1.96
C SER A 405 25.42 37.11 1.96
N VAL A 406 24.89 36.20 1.15
CA VAL A 406 25.44 34.86 0.92
C VAL A 406 25.44 34.56 -0.58
N THR A 407 26.56 34.08 -1.10
CA THR A 407 26.66 33.55 -2.46
C THR A 407 26.50 32.02 -2.46
N ALA A 408 25.81 31.52 -3.49
CA ALA A 408 25.49 30.13 -3.77
C ALA A 408 25.36 29.93 -5.29
N ASP A 409 25.23 28.68 -5.75
CA ASP A 409 25.06 28.38 -7.16
C ASP A 409 23.58 28.53 -7.57
N TYR A 410 22.65 28.09 -6.71
CA TYR A 410 21.20 28.22 -6.92
C TYR A 410 20.46 28.86 -5.74
N VAL A 411 19.28 29.44 -6.01
CA VAL A 411 18.33 29.89 -4.98
C VAL A 411 16.91 29.40 -5.29
N LEU A 412 16.24 28.84 -4.29
CA LEU A 412 14.83 28.44 -4.35
C LEU A 412 14.01 29.37 -3.44
N VAL A 413 13.00 30.03 -3.99
CA VAL A 413 12.12 30.92 -3.22
C VAL A 413 10.83 30.20 -2.87
N THR A 414 10.69 29.83 -1.59
CA THR A 414 9.59 29.01 -1.05
C THR A 414 8.61 29.81 -0.16
N THR A 415 8.66 31.14 -0.24
CA THR A 415 7.70 32.06 0.38
C THR A 415 6.33 32.03 -0.32
N THR A 416 5.33 32.74 0.21
CA THR A 416 4.12 33.07 -0.58
C THR A 416 4.48 34.00 -1.75
N ALA A 417 3.62 34.04 -2.78
CA ALA A 417 3.83 34.90 -3.94
C ALA A 417 3.77 36.39 -3.60
N LYS A 418 2.89 36.77 -2.65
CA LYS A 418 2.83 38.12 -2.08
C LYS A 418 4.14 38.50 -1.39
N ALA A 419 4.69 37.63 -0.52
CA ALA A 419 5.97 37.87 0.14
C ALA A 419 7.15 37.92 -0.85
N ALA A 420 7.13 37.11 -1.92
CA ALA A 420 8.17 37.13 -2.95
C ALA A 420 8.26 38.49 -3.68
N ARG A 421 7.18 39.27 -3.76
CA ARG A 421 7.19 40.64 -4.32
C ARG A 421 7.97 41.65 -3.48
N LEU A 422 8.26 41.34 -2.22
CA LEU A 422 9.07 42.19 -1.33
C LEU A 422 10.59 42.01 -1.59
N ILE A 423 10.98 40.98 -2.35
CA ILE A 423 12.37 40.69 -2.71
C ILE A 423 12.72 41.43 -3.99
N LYS A 424 13.74 42.29 -3.97
CA LYS A 424 14.26 42.93 -5.19
C LYS A 424 15.10 41.95 -6.00
N PHE A 425 14.60 41.50 -7.14
CA PHE A 425 15.35 40.68 -8.10
C PHE A 425 16.25 41.56 -9.00
N SER A 426 17.42 41.05 -9.37
CA SER A 426 18.42 41.72 -10.21
C SER A 426 19.18 40.68 -11.04
N PRO A 427 18.93 40.51 -12.35
CA PRO A 427 17.93 41.23 -13.15
C PRO A 427 16.49 41.01 -12.64
N PRO A 428 15.54 41.90 -13.01
CA PRO A 428 14.13 41.73 -12.67
C PRO A 428 13.56 40.39 -13.17
N LEU A 429 12.52 39.90 -12.50
CA LEU A 429 11.72 38.79 -13.03
C LEU A 429 11.00 39.22 -14.31
N SER A 430 10.70 38.28 -15.20
CA SER A 430 9.94 38.58 -16.43
C SER A 430 8.60 39.25 -16.12
N SER A 431 8.11 40.07 -17.06
CA SER A 431 6.78 40.72 -16.98
C SER A 431 5.70 39.70 -16.62
N ASN A 432 5.71 38.58 -17.33
CA ASN A 432 4.95 37.37 -17.11
C ASN A 432 5.00 36.87 -15.64
N LYS A 433 6.18 36.54 -15.10
CA LYS A 433 6.30 36.05 -13.71
C LYS A 433 5.90 37.12 -12.69
N THR A 434 6.19 38.39 -12.96
CA THR A 434 5.84 39.53 -12.11
C THR A 434 4.33 39.77 -12.06
N HIS A 435 3.62 39.60 -13.19
CA HIS A 435 2.17 39.62 -13.25
C HIS A 435 1.57 38.49 -12.42
N ALA A 436 2.09 37.27 -12.56
CA ALA A 436 1.68 36.10 -11.77
C ALA A 436 1.70 36.37 -10.27
N LEU A 437 2.83 36.86 -9.76
CA LEU A 437 3.03 37.13 -8.34
C LEU A 437 2.12 38.26 -7.83
N ARG A 438 1.68 39.17 -8.71
CA ARG A 438 0.78 40.29 -8.39
C ARG A 438 -0.69 39.87 -8.39
N SER A 439 -1.11 39.05 -9.35
CA SER A 439 -2.51 38.73 -9.62
C SER A 439 -2.99 37.40 -9.01
N LEU A 440 -2.09 36.58 -8.46
CA LEU A 440 -2.48 35.36 -7.74
C LEU A 440 -3.30 35.73 -6.48
N HIS A 441 -4.56 35.32 -6.47
CA HIS A 441 -5.46 35.52 -5.33
C HIS A 441 -4.99 34.73 -4.10
N TYR A 442 -5.34 35.22 -2.91
CA TYR A 442 -5.12 34.54 -1.64
C TYR A 442 -6.30 34.76 -0.71
N SER A 443 -6.99 33.67 -0.37
CA SER A 443 -8.08 33.61 0.59
C SER A 443 -7.73 34.21 1.96
N LYS A 444 -8.77 34.66 2.65
CA LYS A 444 -8.77 34.93 4.09
C LYS A 444 -9.21 33.66 4.83
N ASP A 445 -8.77 33.53 6.08
CA ASP A 445 -9.10 32.45 7.00
C ASP A 445 -9.05 33.04 8.42
N VAL A 446 -10.09 32.78 9.21
CA VAL A 446 -10.10 33.05 10.64
C VAL A 446 -10.50 31.79 11.41
N LYS A 447 -9.63 31.40 12.35
CA LYS A 447 -9.94 30.40 13.38
C LYS A 447 -10.09 31.06 14.74
N ILE A 448 -11.16 30.68 15.44
CA ILE A 448 -11.44 31.08 16.83
C ILE A 448 -11.56 29.81 17.67
N PHE A 449 -10.58 29.57 18.54
CA PHE A 449 -10.59 28.47 19.50
C PHE A 449 -11.04 28.96 20.87
N LEU A 450 -11.85 28.15 21.57
CA LEU A 450 -12.13 28.29 22.99
C LEU A 450 -11.56 27.09 23.75
N VAL A 451 -11.07 27.33 24.96
CA VAL A 451 -10.43 26.31 25.82
C VAL A 451 -11.29 26.15 27.06
N CYS A 452 -11.83 24.95 27.24
CA CYS A 452 -12.92 24.68 28.18
C CYS A 452 -12.51 23.67 29.25
N ARG A 453 -12.72 24.03 30.52
CA ARG A 453 -12.57 23.13 31.69
C ARG A 453 -13.62 22.02 31.71
N GLU A 454 -14.80 22.30 31.18
CA GLU A 454 -15.89 21.34 31.04
C GLU A 454 -16.24 21.20 29.55
N LYS A 455 -16.20 19.97 29.03
CA LYS A 455 -16.53 19.64 27.64
C LYS A 455 -18.05 19.59 27.47
N PHE A 456 -18.70 20.74 27.53
CA PHE A 456 -20.17 20.85 27.59
C PHE A 456 -20.90 20.14 26.44
N TRP A 457 -20.28 20.04 25.25
CA TRP A 457 -20.79 19.32 24.09
C TRP A 457 -20.86 17.79 24.26
N GLU A 458 -20.16 17.20 25.23
CA GLU A 458 -20.29 15.75 25.53
C GLU A 458 -21.66 15.43 26.17
N LYS A 459 -22.34 16.42 26.76
CA LYS A 459 -23.75 16.31 27.21
C LYS A 459 -24.71 16.10 26.05
N ASP A 460 -24.34 16.58 24.87
CA ASP A 460 -25.04 16.36 23.61
C ASP A 460 -24.67 15.03 22.93
N GLY A 461 -23.77 14.22 23.52
CA GLY A 461 -23.26 12.99 22.92
C GLY A 461 -22.23 13.20 21.80
N ILE A 462 -21.66 14.41 21.69
CA ILE A 462 -20.69 14.79 20.66
C ILE A 462 -19.27 14.53 21.17
N TYR A 463 -18.44 13.86 20.37
CA TYR A 463 -17.05 13.51 20.73
C TYR A 463 -16.02 13.77 19.62
N ASN A 464 -16.47 14.24 18.46
CA ASN A 464 -15.71 14.56 17.25
C ASN A 464 -16.67 15.18 16.21
N GLY A 465 -16.22 15.36 14.96
CA GLY A 465 -17.07 15.92 13.90
C GLY A 465 -17.19 17.45 13.96
N ARG A 466 -18.23 17.98 13.32
CA ARG A 466 -18.51 19.42 13.28
C ARG A 466 -20.01 19.72 13.34
N SER A 467 -20.36 20.85 13.94
CA SER A 467 -21.67 21.50 13.79
C SER A 467 -21.59 22.62 12.74
N ILE A 468 -22.72 22.92 12.11
CA ILE A 468 -22.82 23.74 10.90
C ILE A 468 -23.93 24.79 11.08
N THR A 469 -23.69 26.04 10.68
CA THR A 469 -24.68 27.12 10.81
C THR A 469 -24.60 28.19 9.71
N ASP A 470 -25.73 28.85 9.46
CA ASP A 470 -25.83 30.07 8.64
C ASP A 470 -25.33 31.34 9.39
N ARG A 471 -25.12 31.23 10.70
CA ARG A 471 -24.59 32.29 11.57
C ARG A 471 -23.08 32.51 11.39
N PRO A 472 -22.52 33.66 11.85
CA PRO A 472 -21.13 34.04 11.59
C PRO A 472 -20.07 33.01 11.99
N SER A 473 -20.32 32.16 12.99
CA SER A 473 -19.37 31.11 13.37
C SER A 473 -19.16 30.04 12.29
N ARG A 474 -20.16 29.81 11.43
CA ARG A 474 -20.24 28.87 10.29
C ARG A 474 -19.96 27.41 10.62
N PHE A 475 -18.74 27.06 11.01
CA PHE A 475 -18.32 25.68 11.27
C PHE A 475 -17.60 25.53 12.60
N ILE A 476 -18.23 24.77 13.50
CA ILE A 476 -17.76 24.49 14.86
C ILE A 476 -17.17 23.08 14.84
N TYR A 477 -15.86 22.90 15.07
CA TYR A 477 -15.23 21.57 15.09
C TYR A 477 -14.89 21.12 16.52
N TYR A 478 -15.26 19.88 16.84
CA TYR A 478 -15.02 19.24 18.14
C TYR A 478 -13.73 18.40 18.08
N PRO A 479 -12.92 18.34 19.16
CA PRO A 479 -11.60 17.72 19.12
C PRO A 479 -11.68 16.19 19.00
N ASN A 480 -10.89 15.59 18.11
CA ASN A 480 -10.78 14.13 17.93
C ASN A 480 -9.88 13.44 18.98
N HIS A 481 -9.39 14.20 19.97
CA HIS A 481 -8.42 13.77 20.98
C HIS A 481 -8.73 14.38 22.35
N ASN A 482 -8.32 13.69 23.42
CA ASN A 482 -8.44 14.18 24.79
C ASN A 482 -7.08 14.61 25.35
N PHE A 483 -7.05 15.71 26.10
CA PHE A 483 -5.87 16.13 26.86
C PHE A 483 -5.83 15.44 28.23
N SER A 484 -4.64 15.15 28.73
CA SER A 484 -4.43 14.49 30.04
C SER A 484 -4.90 15.34 31.23
N SER A 485 -5.09 16.64 31.01
CA SER A 485 -5.67 17.61 31.95
C SER A 485 -7.21 17.59 32.01
N GLY A 486 -7.88 16.82 31.14
CA GLY A 486 -9.34 16.79 31.00
C GLY A 486 -9.94 17.97 30.23
N VAL A 487 -9.15 19.01 29.95
CA VAL A 487 -9.52 20.19 29.16
C VAL A 487 -9.96 19.78 27.75
N GLY A 488 -10.98 20.44 27.22
CA GLY A 488 -11.34 20.39 25.81
C GLY A 488 -10.95 21.68 25.10
N VAL A 489 -10.45 21.57 23.87
CA VAL A 489 -10.21 22.72 22.98
C VAL A 489 -11.17 22.60 21.81
N ILE A 490 -12.14 23.50 21.73
CA ILE A 490 -13.14 23.54 20.66
C ILE A 490 -12.75 24.62 19.64
N LEU A 491 -12.81 24.29 18.35
CA LEU A 491 -12.69 25.27 17.28
C LEU A 491 -14.09 25.86 17.06
N ALA A 492 -14.40 26.91 17.84
CA ALA A 492 -15.71 27.54 17.91
C ALA A 492 -16.11 28.28 16.62
N SER A 493 -15.13 28.66 15.78
CA SER A 493 -15.40 29.07 14.40
C SER A 493 -14.18 28.82 13.51
N TYR A 494 -14.44 28.33 12.30
CA TYR A 494 -13.49 28.25 11.19
C TYR A 494 -14.17 28.81 9.94
N THR A 495 -13.77 30.01 9.52
CA THR A 495 -14.39 30.77 8.42
C THR A 495 -13.37 31.08 7.33
N TRP A 496 -13.84 31.06 6.08
CA TRP A 496 -13.03 31.22 4.86
C TRP A 496 -13.52 32.42 4.02
N ASP A 497 -12.63 32.99 3.21
CA ASP A 497 -12.97 33.99 2.19
C ASP A 497 -13.89 35.11 2.71
N ASP A 498 -15.10 35.29 2.16
CA ASP A 498 -15.99 36.37 2.59
C ASP A 498 -16.56 36.17 4.01
N ASP A 499 -16.76 34.92 4.47
CA ASP A 499 -17.10 34.63 5.88
C ASP A 499 -15.96 35.03 6.84
N ALA A 500 -14.70 34.92 6.38
CA ALA A 500 -13.53 35.35 7.13
C ALA A 500 -13.37 36.89 7.16
N GLU A 501 -13.90 37.62 6.16
CA GLU A 501 -13.89 39.09 6.13
C GLU A 501 -14.62 39.67 7.35
N PHE A 502 -15.72 39.04 7.80
CA PHE A 502 -16.51 39.47 8.95
C PHE A 502 -15.68 39.59 10.25
N PHE A 503 -14.81 38.61 10.54
CA PHE A 503 -14.02 38.60 11.76
C PHE A 503 -12.69 39.37 11.67
N VAL A 504 -12.15 39.60 10.47
CA VAL A 504 -10.86 40.29 10.29
C VAL A 504 -10.78 41.69 10.94
N PRO A 505 -11.78 42.59 10.86
CA PRO A 505 -11.72 43.93 11.45
C PRO A 505 -12.12 43.97 12.93
N LEU A 506 -12.67 42.89 13.50
CA LEU A 506 -13.13 42.86 14.89
C LEU A 506 -11.96 42.71 15.87
N SER A 507 -12.13 43.21 17.10
CA SER A 507 -11.23 42.87 18.21
C SER A 507 -11.39 41.40 18.60
N ASP A 508 -10.38 40.82 19.26
CA ASP A 508 -10.41 39.41 19.61
C ASP A 508 -11.48 39.10 20.68
N GLU A 509 -11.80 40.07 21.55
CA GLU A 509 -12.92 40.00 22.48
C GLU A 509 -14.27 39.97 21.75
N LYS A 510 -14.48 40.81 20.72
CA LYS A 510 -15.73 40.79 19.96
C LYS A 510 -15.84 39.57 19.04
N CYS A 511 -14.73 39.00 18.57
CA CYS A 511 -14.72 37.67 17.95
C CYS A 511 -15.22 36.59 18.92
N VAL A 512 -14.71 36.56 20.15
CA VAL A 512 -15.15 35.61 21.21
C VAL A 512 -16.62 35.81 21.57
N ASP A 513 -17.05 37.05 21.75
CA ASP A 513 -18.41 37.43 22.11
C ASP A 513 -19.47 36.92 21.10
N VAL A 514 -19.16 36.97 19.79
CA VAL A 514 -20.01 36.42 18.71
C VAL A 514 -20.05 34.89 18.72
N VAL A 515 -18.91 34.20 18.80
CA VAL A 515 -18.93 32.71 18.80
C VAL A 515 -19.57 32.14 20.06
N LEU A 516 -19.56 32.88 21.17
CA LEU A 516 -20.29 32.52 22.39
C LEU A 516 -21.81 32.68 22.24
N GLU A 517 -22.30 33.60 21.40
CA GLU A 517 -23.73 33.72 21.05
C GLU A 517 -24.17 32.56 20.16
N ASP A 518 -23.41 32.25 19.12
CA ASP A 518 -23.74 31.13 18.23
C ASP A 518 -23.64 29.78 18.96
N LEU A 519 -22.63 29.55 19.80
CA LEU A 519 -22.57 28.34 20.62
C LEU A 519 -23.72 28.23 21.64
N ALA A 520 -24.20 29.35 22.19
CA ALA A 520 -25.35 29.36 23.09
C ALA A 520 -26.62 28.88 22.39
N GLU A 521 -26.85 29.32 21.15
CA GLU A 521 -27.99 28.91 20.31
C GLU A 521 -27.83 27.47 19.79
N ILE A 522 -26.65 27.11 19.29
CA ILE A 522 -26.33 25.78 18.74
C ILE A 522 -26.46 24.70 19.82
N HIS A 523 -26.08 24.97 21.06
CA HIS A 523 -26.19 24.01 22.17
C HIS A 523 -27.40 24.24 23.09
N GLN A 524 -28.19 25.29 22.88
CA GLN A 524 -29.28 25.73 23.77
C GLN A 524 -28.83 25.84 25.24
N MET A 525 -27.67 26.47 25.46
CA MET A 525 -27.08 26.68 26.79
C MET A 525 -26.85 28.18 27.05
N PRO A 526 -26.97 28.67 28.29
CA PRO A 526 -26.73 30.08 28.59
C PRO A 526 -25.31 30.54 28.22
N LYS A 527 -25.20 31.65 27.46
CA LYS A 527 -23.92 32.26 27.03
C LYS A 527 -22.93 32.45 28.18
N ASN A 528 -23.41 32.91 29.33
CA ASN A 528 -22.59 33.11 30.55
C ASN A 528 -22.09 31.80 31.16
N TYR A 529 -22.81 30.68 31.02
CA TYR A 529 -22.31 29.37 31.42
C TYR A 529 -21.18 28.90 30.50
N ILE A 530 -21.35 29.01 29.17
CA ILE A 530 -20.30 28.66 28.20
C ILE A 530 -19.04 29.52 28.45
N GLN A 531 -19.20 30.83 28.64
CA GLN A 531 -18.11 31.75 28.96
C GLN A 531 -17.38 31.42 30.28
N ASN A 532 -18.10 30.88 31.29
CA ASN A 532 -17.51 30.51 32.57
C ASN A 532 -16.76 29.16 32.52
N VAL A 533 -17.21 28.20 31.69
CA VAL A 533 -16.47 26.94 31.49
C VAL A 533 -15.33 27.06 30.47
N CYS A 534 -15.43 28.00 29.53
CA CYS A 534 -14.44 28.28 28.47
C CYS A 534 -13.78 29.66 28.66
N ASP A 535 -12.85 29.77 29.61
CA ASP A 535 -12.29 31.06 30.06
C ASP A 535 -11.03 31.53 29.31
N LYS A 536 -10.47 30.71 28.42
CA LYS A 536 -9.40 31.13 27.48
C LYS A 536 -9.82 30.94 26.03
N HIS A 537 -9.21 31.73 25.16
CA HIS A 537 -9.39 31.68 23.72
C HIS A 537 -8.05 31.80 22.98
N VAL A 538 -8.01 31.35 21.72
CA VAL A 538 -6.89 31.61 20.80
C VAL A 538 -7.44 31.92 19.42
N ILE A 539 -7.02 33.03 18.83
CA ILE A 539 -7.50 33.47 17.52
C ILE A 539 -6.35 33.52 16.51
N LYS A 540 -6.62 33.06 15.28
CA LYS A 540 -5.70 33.24 14.15
C LYS A 540 -6.43 33.83 12.95
N LYS A 541 -6.14 35.10 12.67
CA LYS A 541 -6.55 35.83 11.45
C LYS A 541 -5.42 35.74 10.41
N TRP A 542 -5.46 34.79 9.47
CA TRP A 542 -4.38 34.61 8.47
C TRP A 542 -4.29 35.73 7.44
N GLY A 543 -5.39 36.46 7.19
CA GLY A 543 -5.37 37.68 6.37
C GLY A 543 -4.42 38.76 6.90
N LEU A 544 -4.12 38.74 8.20
CA LEU A 544 -3.24 39.70 8.89
C LEU A 544 -1.82 39.15 9.14
N ASP A 545 -1.48 37.95 8.65
CA ASP A 545 -0.15 37.38 8.87
C ASP A 545 0.93 38.10 8.04
N LYS A 546 1.87 38.76 8.73
CA LYS A 546 2.94 39.57 8.13
C LYS A 546 3.96 38.80 7.27
N TYR A 547 3.96 37.47 7.30
CA TYR A 547 4.87 36.63 6.50
C TYR A 547 4.16 35.91 5.36
N SER A 548 2.94 35.39 5.56
CA SER A 548 2.17 34.75 4.48
C SER A 548 1.35 35.75 3.65
N MET A 549 0.86 36.83 4.26
CA MET A 549 0.02 37.87 3.65
C MET A 549 -1.32 37.34 3.11
N GLY A 550 -1.86 36.30 3.74
CA GLY A 550 -3.04 35.54 3.31
C GLY A 550 -2.99 34.08 3.77
N ALA A 551 -4.11 33.39 3.72
CA ALA A 551 -4.26 32.02 4.20
C ALA A 551 -3.71 31.00 3.21
N TYR A 552 -4.43 30.73 2.13
CA TYR A 552 -4.07 29.79 1.07
C TYR A 552 -4.29 30.43 -0.30
N VAL A 553 -3.93 29.71 -1.37
CA VAL A 553 -4.12 30.14 -2.75
C VAL A 553 -5.40 29.48 -3.26
N SER A 554 -6.36 30.31 -3.61
CA SER A 554 -7.58 29.96 -4.34
C SER A 554 -7.53 30.60 -5.72
N PHE A 555 -8.37 30.14 -6.64
CA PHE A 555 -8.39 30.63 -8.02
C PHE A 555 -9.69 31.35 -8.32
N THR A 556 -9.63 32.60 -8.75
CA THR A 556 -10.75 33.27 -9.42
C THR A 556 -10.89 32.73 -10.86
N PRO A 557 -12.07 32.83 -11.50
CA PRO A 557 -12.23 32.39 -12.89
C PRO A 557 -11.19 33.00 -13.83
N THR A 558 -10.80 32.27 -14.87
CA THR A 558 -9.74 32.57 -15.86
C THR A 558 -8.31 32.70 -15.31
N LEU A 559 -8.10 32.62 -13.99
CA LEU A 559 -6.75 32.74 -13.41
C LEU A 559 -5.85 31.55 -13.79
N ARG A 560 -6.43 30.41 -14.21
CA ARG A 560 -5.68 29.28 -14.75
C ARG A 560 -5.02 29.59 -16.10
N GLU A 561 -5.63 30.39 -16.97
CA GLU A 561 -5.01 30.82 -18.24
C GLU A 561 -3.63 31.44 -17.98
N VAL A 562 -3.59 32.37 -17.02
CA VAL A 562 -2.36 33.03 -16.58
C VAL A 562 -1.37 31.98 -16.09
N LYS A 563 -1.76 31.06 -15.19
CA LYS A 563 -0.87 29.99 -14.69
C LYS A 563 -0.35 29.07 -15.80
N THR A 564 -1.19 28.62 -16.73
CA THR A 564 -0.82 27.69 -17.81
C THR A 564 0.15 28.33 -18.79
N LYS A 565 -0.17 29.54 -19.29
CA LYS A 565 0.69 30.31 -20.20
C LYS A 565 2.03 30.66 -19.54
N LEU A 566 2.10 30.72 -18.20
CA LEU A 566 3.34 30.98 -17.44
C LEU A 566 4.19 29.76 -17.13
N LEU A 567 3.59 28.57 -17.01
CA LEU A 567 4.34 27.32 -16.82
C LEU A 567 4.85 26.80 -18.17
N GLN A 568 4.04 26.89 -19.23
CA GLN A 568 4.45 26.56 -20.60
C GLN A 568 5.51 27.53 -21.16
N ALA A 569 5.53 28.78 -20.70
CA ALA A 569 6.61 29.73 -20.98
C ALA A 569 7.99 29.34 -20.40
N LYS A 570 8.14 28.12 -19.85
CA LYS A 570 9.45 27.51 -19.60
C LYS A 570 9.62 26.07 -20.11
N SER A 571 8.61 25.49 -20.77
CA SER A 571 8.73 24.18 -21.46
C SER A 571 9.14 24.31 -22.93
N ASN A 572 9.08 25.52 -23.51
CA ASN A 572 9.15 25.71 -24.95
C ASN A 572 10.53 26.16 -25.48
N GLU A 573 11.54 26.29 -24.61
CA GLU A 573 12.96 26.49 -25.02
C GLU A 573 13.78 25.18 -25.02
N GLU A 574 13.25 24.06 -24.52
CA GLU A 574 13.87 22.72 -24.59
C GLU A 574 12.99 21.68 -25.32
N LYS A 575 12.00 22.13 -26.11
CA LYS A 575 11.07 21.22 -26.82
C LYS A 575 10.88 21.52 -28.31
N VAL A 576 11.95 21.95 -28.97
CA VAL A 576 12.02 22.07 -30.45
C VAL A 576 13.09 21.13 -31.03
N GLU A 577 13.12 19.86 -30.56
CA GLU A 577 13.75 18.76 -31.30
C GLU A 577 13.24 17.37 -30.85
N ARG A 578 11.93 17.10 -31.01
CA ARG A 578 11.41 15.72 -30.93
C ARG A 578 10.13 15.38 -31.71
N ASN A 579 9.76 16.17 -32.72
CA ASN A 579 8.71 15.80 -33.67
C ASN A 579 9.26 14.92 -34.80
N ASN A 580 9.80 13.76 -34.41
CA ASN A 580 10.05 12.58 -35.24
C ASN A 580 10.41 11.40 -34.31
N ALA A 581 9.54 11.12 -33.34
CA ALA A 581 9.70 9.99 -32.43
C ALA A 581 9.40 8.67 -33.16
N THR A 582 10.43 8.06 -33.74
CA THR A 582 10.35 6.70 -34.28
C THR A 582 9.99 5.72 -33.18
N PHE A 583 9.06 4.79 -33.47
CA PHE A 583 8.72 3.69 -32.57
C PHE A 583 9.99 2.93 -32.15
N PRO A 584 10.15 2.56 -30.85
CA PRO A 584 11.28 1.76 -30.42
C PRO A 584 11.19 0.37 -31.05
N THR A 585 12.07 0.08 -32.00
CA THR A 585 12.21 -1.24 -32.63
C THR A 585 12.71 -2.31 -31.66
N GLU A 586 13.42 -1.87 -30.63
CA GLU A 586 14.21 -2.67 -29.70
C GLU A 586 14.12 -2.13 -28.26
N PHE A 587 14.07 -3.07 -27.32
CA PHE A 587 14.14 -2.87 -25.87
C PHE A 587 15.44 -3.45 -25.30
N ILE A 588 15.79 -3.08 -24.08
CA ILE A 588 16.89 -3.66 -23.28
C ILE A 588 16.27 -4.28 -22.02
N LEU A 589 16.68 -5.51 -21.66
CA LEU A 589 16.25 -6.15 -20.41
C LEU A 589 17.30 -5.88 -19.33
N LEU A 590 16.91 -5.26 -18.21
CA LEU A 590 17.82 -4.95 -17.09
C LEU A 590 18.19 -6.17 -16.24
N GLY A 591 17.70 -7.37 -16.57
CA GLY A 591 18.09 -8.62 -15.95
C GLY A 591 17.57 -8.79 -14.51
N LEU A 592 18.04 -9.86 -13.86
CA LEU A 592 17.61 -10.27 -12.52
C LEU A 592 18.40 -9.60 -11.38
N PHE A 593 19.63 -9.14 -11.65
CA PHE A 593 20.59 -8.68 -10.65
C PHE A 593 21.31 -7.39 -11.09
N ASN A 594 21.56 -6.47 -10.16
CA ASN A 594 22.49 -5.37 -10.40
C ASN A 594 23.93 -5.91 -10.45
N GLN A 595 24.74 -5.37 -11.37
CA GLN A 595 26.14 -5.76 -11.57
C GLN A 595 26.97 -5.55 -10.30
N THR A 596 27.23 -6.64 -9.59
CA THR A 596 27.90 -6.73 -8.29
C THR A 596 28.58 -8.10 -8.20
N GLU A 597 29.60 -8.30 -7.37
CA GLU A 597 30.39 -9.56 -7.37
C GLU A 597 29.56 -10.82 -7.04
N MET A 598 28.42 -10.66 -6.37
CA MET A 598 27.45 -11.74 -6.11
C MET A 598 26.75 -12.27 -7.38
N HIS A 599 26.76 -11.51 -8.48
CA HIS A 599 26.06 -11.82 -9.73
C HIS A 599 26.50 -13.16 -10.34
N THR A 600 27.81 -13.38 -10.49
CA THR A 600 28.38 -14.59 -11.12
C THR A 600 27.97 -15.87 -10.39
N PHE A 601 27.95 -15.84 -9.06
CA PHE A 601 27.52 -16.97 -8.23
C PHE A 601 26.03 -17.28 -8.44
N LEU A 602 25.18 -16.25 -8.50
CA LEU A 602 23.74 -16.41 -8.66
C LEU A 602 23.37 -16.88 -10.09
N VAL A 603 24.08 -16.40 -11.12
CA VAL A 603 23.95 -16.92 -12.49
C VAL A 603 24.35 -18.39 -12.56
N ALA A 604 25.47 -18.79 -11.94
CA ALA A 604 25.89 -20.19 -11.89
C ALA A 604 24.84 -21.09 -11.21
N MET A 605 24.24 -20.64 -10.11
CA MET A 605 23.15 -21.37 -9.44
C MET A 605 21.92 -21.57 -10.34
N ILE A 606 21.55 -20.58 -11.16
CA ILE A 606 20.42 -20.71 -12.08
C ILE A 606 20.76 -21.61 -13.29
N LEU A 607 22.01 -21.62 -13.76
CA LEU A 607 22.46 -22.56 -14.79
C LEU A 607 22.45 -24.02 -14.28
N ILE A 608 22.80 -24.25 -13.01
CA ILE A 608 22.65 -25.56 -12.36
C ILE A 608 21.16 -25.95 -12.26
N ALA A 609 20.29 -25.02 -11.87
CA ALA A 609 18.85 -25.23 -11.83
C ALA A 609 18.28 -25.58 -13.22
N PHE A 610 18.72 -24.90 -14.28
CA PHE A 610 18.35 -25.16 -15.67
C PHE A 610 18.71 -26.57 -16.14
N ILE A 611 19.97 -26.99 -15.93
CA ILE A 611 20.42 -28.36 -16.24
C ILE A 611 19.62 -29.40 -15.42
N THR A 612 19.32 -29.10 -14.16
CA THR A 612 18.53 -29.99 -13.28
C THR A 612 17.09 -30.15 -13.75
N ALA A 613 16.42 -29.06 -14.16
CA ALA A 613 15.05 -29.12 -14.68
C ALA A 613 14.98 -29.87 -16.02
N LEU A 614 15.90 -29.60 -16.96
CA LEU A 614 15.94 -30.27 -18.26
C LEU A 614 16.21 -31.78 -18.13
N SER A 615 17.23 -32.16 -17.36
CA SER A 615 17.58 -33.57 -17.15
C SER A 615 16.51 -34.31 -16.35
N GLY A 616 15.96 -33.70 -15.30
CA GLY A 616 14.91 -34.28 -14.47
C GLY A 616 13.61 -34.54 -15.24
N ASN A 617 13.09 -33.53 -15.95
CA ASN A 617 11.86 -33.66 -16.72
C ASN A 617 12.05 -34.51 -17.98
N GLY A 618 13.20 -34.41 -18.65
CA GLY A 618 13.54 -35.26 -19.81
C GLY A 618 13.64 -36.74 -19.44
N LEU A 619 14.32 -37.08 -18.34
CA LEU A 619 14.37 -38.44 -17.81
C LEU A 619 12.97 -38.95 -17.41
N PHE A 620 12.13 -38.08 -16.84
CA PHE A 620 10.78 -38.44 -16.44
C PHE A 620 9.88 -38.79 -17.64
N ILE A 621 9.93 -37.99 -18.72
CA ILE A 621 9.26 -38.29 -20.00
C ILE A 621 9.79 -39.60 -20.60
N PHE A 622 11.12 -39.78 -20.64
CA PHE A 622 11.76 -41.00 -21.15
C PHE A 622 11.34 -42.27 -20.38
N LEU A 623 11.26 -42.21 -19.05
CA LEU A 623 10.75 -43.32 -18.23
C LEU A 623 9.30 -43.67 -18.56
N ILE A 624 8.43 -42.67 -18.75
CA ILE A 624 7.02 -42.90 -19.12
C ILE A 624 6.89 -43.52 -20.52
N GLN A 625 7.76 -43.15 -21.47
CA GLN A 625 7.77 -43.71 -22.83
C GLN A 625 8.35 -45.14 -22.90
N THR A 626 9.24 -45.51 -21.99
CA THR A 626 9.98 -46.80 -22.04
C THR A 626 9.47 -47.87 -21.09
N ASP A 627 8.81 -47.52 -19.99
CA ASP A 627 8.19 -48.49 -19.09
C ASP A 627 6.67 -48.52 -19.24
N SER A 628 6.16 -49.57 -19.88
CA SER A 628 4.72 -49.74 -20.13
C SER A 628 3.86 -49.81 -18.86
N SER A 629 4.46 -50.06 -17.68
CA SER A 629 3.74 -49.97 -16.41
C SER A 629 3.45 -48.52 -15.97
N LEU A 630 4.03 -47.52 -16.63
CA LEU A 630 3.74 -46.10 -16.47
C LEU A 630 2.75 -45.55 -17.52
N HIS A 631 2.18 -46.37 -18.42
CA HIS A 631 1.17 -45.92 -19.39
C HIS A 631 -0.25 -45.73 -18.77
N SER A 632 -0.38 -44.85 -17.76
CA SER A 632 -1.67 -44.47 -17.15
C SER A 632 -2.05 -43.01 -17.41
N PRO A 633 -3.35 -42.62 -17.35
CA PRO A 633 -3.80 -41.24 -17.53
C PRO A 633 -3.05 -40.21 -16.68
N MET A 634 -2.85 -40.48 -15.39
CA MET A 634 -2.07 -39.64 -14.48
C MET A 634 -0.65 -39.37 -15.01
N TYR A 635 0.05 -40.40 -15.52
CA TYR A 635 1.40 -40.25 -16.08
C TYR A 635 1.39 -39.54 -17.44
N PHE A 636 0.36 -39.74 -18.27
CA PHE A 636 0.19 -38.96 -19.50
C PHE A 636 0.09 -37.46 -19.20
N PHE A 637 -0.71 -37.04 -18.22
CA PHE A 637 -0.77 -35.63 -17.82
C PHE A 637 0.54 -35.13 -17.18
N LEU A 638 1.21 -35.94 -16.36
CA LEU A 638 2.54 -35.59 -15.83
C LEU A 638 3.61 -35.45 -16.94
N SER A 639 3.50 -36.21 -18.04
CA SER A 639 4.36 -36.05 -19.22
C SER A 639 4.05 -34.77 -20.01
N GLN A 640 2.83 -34.24 -19.94
CA GLN A 640 2.50 -32.92 -20.49
C GLN A 640 3.08 -31.81 -19.60
N LEU A 641 2.96 -31.94 -18.28
CA LEU A 641 3.52 -30.99 -17.31
C LEU A 641 5.06 -30.90 -17.45
N ALA A 642 5.74 -32.04 -17.49
CA ALA A 642 7.19 -32.10 -17.69
C ALA A 642 7.64 -31.49 -19.04
N PHE A 643 6.80 -31.53 -20.08
CA PHE A 643 7.09 -30.87 -21.36
C PHE A 643 6.89 -29.35 -21.26
N MET A 644 5.82 -28.89 -20.59
CA MET A 644 5.59 -27.46 -20.31
C MET A 644 6.73 -26.87 -19.47
N ASP A 645 7.20 -27.59 -18.44
CA ASP A 645 8.34 -27.21 -17.60
C ASP A 645 9.65 -27.04 -18.41
N ILE A 646 9.90 -27.95 -19.37
CA ILE A 646 11.04 -27.86 -20.30
C ILE A 646 10.91 -26.65 -21.21
N CYS A 647 9.74 -26.42 -21.81
CA CYS A 647 9.51 -25.25 -22.66
C CYS A 647 9.68 -23.94 -21.87
N GLN A 648 9.02 -23.82 -20.71
CA GLN A 648 9.06 -22.66 -19.83
C GLN A 648 10.50 -22.23 -19.51
N ILE A 649 11.35 -23.19 -19.13
CA ILE A 649 12.72 -22.88 -18.71
C ILE A 649 13.67 -22.60 -19.89
N LEU A 650 13.39 -23.18 -21.07
CA LEU A 650 14.08 -22.85 -22.33
C LEU A 650 13.73 -21.47 -22.88
N ILE A 651 12.53 -20.94 -22.61
CA ILE A 651 12.11 -19.60 -23.05
C ILE A 651 12.75 -18.49 -22.19
N VAL A 652 12.91 -18.74 -20.89
CA VAL A 652 13.30 -17.71 -19.91
C VAL A 652 14.81 -17.71 -19.63
N VAL A 653 15.40 -18.85 -19.24
CA VAL A 653 16.78 -18.87 -18.71
C VAL A 653 17.84 -18.50 -19.76
N PRO A 654 17.80 -19.00 -21.01
CA PRO A 654 18.79 -18.64 -22.02
C PRO A 654 18.87 -17.13 -22.32
N LYS A 655 17.73 -16.42 -22.41
CA LYS A 655 17.72 -14.96 -22.65
C LYS A 655 18.29 -14.20 -21.45
N MET A 656 17.83 -14.52 -20.23
CA MET A 656 18.38 -13.94 -18.99
C MET A 656 19.89 -14.19 -18.83
N ALA A 657 20.38 -15.37 -19.22
CA ALA A 657 21.80 -15.70 -19.17
C ALA A 657 22.61 -14.89 -20.18
N MET A 658 22.13 -14.76 -21.43
CA MET A 658 22.77 -13.90 -22.43
C MET A 658 22.80 -12.43 -22.01
N ASP A 659 21.70 -11.92 -21.44
CA ASP A 659 21.60 -10.53 -20.97
C ASP A 659 22.43 -10.26 -19.71
N SER A 660 22.77 -11.32 -18.96
CA SER A 660 23.75 -11.26 -17.86
C SER A 660 25.20 -11.30 -18.34
N LEU A 661 25.47 -11.84 -19.54
CA LEU A 661 26.82 -11.96 -20.10
C LEU A 661 27.18 -10.80 -21.05
N ILE A 662 26.18 -10.18 -21.67
CA ILE A 662 26.35 -9.09 -22.65
C ILE A 662 25.54 -7.87 -22.17
N PRO A 663 26.16 -6.93 -21.43
CA PRO A 663 25.50 -5.70 -21.02
C PRO A 663 24.96 -4.90 -22.21
N GLY A 664 23.70 -4.49 -22.15
CA GLY A 664 23.04 -3.75 -23.23
C GLY A 664 22.52 -4.60 -24.40
N ASN A 665 22.52 -5.94 -24.29
CA ASN A 665 21.92 -6.82 -25.29
C ASN A 665 20.43 -6.53 -25.49
N THR A 666 20.02 -6.24 -26.72
CA THR A 666 18.64 -5.82 -27.02
C THR A 666 17.69 -7.01 -27.21
N ILE A 667 16.41 -6.71 -27.33
CA ILE A 667 15.37 -7.61 -27.83
C ILE A 667 14.41 -6.81 -28.71
N SER A 668 14.15 -7.27 -29.93
CA SER A 668 13.19 -6.60 -30.82
C SER A 668 11.77 -6.73 -30.29
N ILE A 669 10.88 -5.80 -30.64
CA ILE A 669 9.47 -5.86 -30.25
C ILE A 669 8.79 -7.19 -30.65
N VAL A 670 9.14 -7.74 -31.82
CA VAL A 670 8.66 -9.05 -32.28
C VAL A 670 9.22 -10.20 -31.45
N GLY A 671 10.52 -10.17 -31.09
CA GLY A 671 11.12 -11.18 -30.20
C GLY A 671 10.54 -11.14 -28.79
N CYS A 672 10.22 -9.94 -28.29
CA CYS A 672 9.58 -9.71 -27.01
C CYS A 672 8.13 -10.25 -26.99
N GLY A 673 7.35 -9.98 -28.05
CA GLY A 673 6.02 -10.56 -28.24
C GLY A 673 6.05 -12.08 -28.38
N ALA A 674 7.03 -12.65 -29.09
CA ALA A 674 7.22 -14.09 -29.19
C ALA A 674 7.56 -14.73 -27.83
N GLN A 675 8.39 -14.07 -27.01
CA GLN A 675 8.70 -14.53 -25.65
C GLN A 675 7.45 -14.53 -24.75
N ILE A 676 6.62 -13.47 -24.84
CA ILE A 676 5.34 -13.35 -24.14
C ILE A 676 4.37 -14.47 -24.57
N PHE A 677 4.16 -14.65 -25.88
CA PHE A 677 3.28 -15.69 -26.40
C PHE A 677 3.64 -17.09 -25.88
N LEU A 678 4.93 -17.45 -25.96
CA LEU A 678 5.40 -18.75 -25.53
C LEU A 678 5.29 -18.92 -24.00
N THR A 679 5.66 -17.89 -23.23
CA THR A 679 5.61 -17.90 -21.75
C THR A 679 4.17 -17.97 -21.22
N MET A 680 3.25 -17.19 -21.80
CA MET A 680 1.83 -17.22 -21.43
C MET A 680 1.19 -18.55 -21.84
N THR A 681 1.55 -19.10 -23.01
CA THR A 681 1.05 -20.41 -23.45
C THR A 681 1.48 -21.52 -22.49
N THR A 682 2.75 -21.56 -22.07
CA THR A 682 3.22 -22.58 -21.12
C THR A 682 2.64 -22.37 -19.71
N GLY A 683 2.65 -21.13 -19.20
CA GLY A 683 2.10 -20.80 -17.87
C GLY A 683 0.60 -21.09 -17.76
N GLY A 684 -0.20 -20.59 -18.71
CA GLY A 684 -1.64 -20.86 -18.78
C GLY A 684 -1.97 -22.34 -18.97
N ALA A 685 -1.17 -23.07 -19.74
CA ALA A 685 -1.35 -24.50 -19.91
C ALA A 685 -1.07 -25.26 -18.60
N VAL A 686 -0.08 -24.86 -17.81
CA VAL A 686 0.16 -25.41 -16.46
C VAL A 686 -1.02 -25.11 -15.52
N CYS A 687 -1.59 -23.89 -15.53
CA CYS A 687 -2.80 -23.57 -14.76
C CYS A 687 -3.91 -24.59 -15.02
N LEU A 688 -4.30 -24.74 -16.30
CA LEU A 688 -5.42 -25.59 -16.71
C LEU A 688 -5.10 -27.09 -16.53
N LEU A 689 -3.85 -27.52 -16.75
CA LEU A 689 -3.42 -28.90 -16.58
C LEU A 689 -3.50 -29.35 -15.11
N LEU A 690 -3.17 -28.50 -14.15
CA LEU A 690 -3.31 -28.81 -12.72
C LEU A 690 -4.79 -29.01 -12.31
N ALA A 691 -5.73 -28.28 -12.91
CA ALA A 691 -7.16 -28.55 -12.72
C ALA A 691 -7.58 -29.89 -13.36
N VAL A 692 -7.12 -30.19 -14.58
CA VAL A 692 -7.34 -31.50 -15.25
C VAL A 692 -6.77 -32.66 -14.41
N MET A 693 -5.58 -32.50 -13.84
CA MET A 693 -4.96 -33.48 -12.95
C MET A 693 -5.75 -33.66 -11.65
N SER A 694 -6.32 -32.60 -11.07
CA SER A 694 -7.20 -32.74 -9.90
C SER A 694 -8.47 -33.54 -10.22
N TYR A 695 -9.03 -33.39 -11.44
CA TYR A 695 -10.19 -34.15 -11.89
C TYR A 695 -9.86 -35.64 -12.15
N ASP A 696 -8.71 -35.94 -12.79
CA ASP A 696 -8.20 -37.32 -12.94
C ASP A 696 -8.16 -38.05 -11.58
N ARG A 697 -7.60 -37.38 -10.57
CA ARG A 697 -7.48 -37.87 -9.19
C ARG A 697 -8.84 -38.04 -8.51
N TYR A 698 -9.79 -37.13 -8.74
CA TYR A 698 -11.17 -37.25 -8.27
C TYR A 698 -11.85 -38.47 -8.87
N VAL A 699 -11.77 -38.69 -10.19
CA VAL A 699 -12.38 -39.86 -10.82
C VAL A 699 -11.72 -41.15 -10.33
N ALA A 700 -10.39 -41.18 -10.18
CA ALA A 700 -9.64 -42.35 -9.71
C ALA A 700 -9.99 -42.76 -8.25
N ILE A 701 -10.23 -41.80 -7.36
CA ILE A 701 -10.49 -42.05 -5.93
C ILE A 701 -11.98 -42.19 -5.63
N CYS A 702 -12.82 -41.31 -6.17
CA CYS A 702 -14.25 -41.26 -5.85
C CYS A 702 -15.10 -42.18 -6.75
N ASN A 703 -14.67 -42.45 -7.99
CA ASN A 703 -15.42 -43.23 -8.98
C ASN A 703 -14.59 -44.38 -9.63
N PRO A 704 -13.86 -45.22 -8.85
CA PRO A 704 -12.84 -46.14 -9.36
C PRO A 704 -13.36 -47.13 -10.42
N LEU A 705 -14.60 -47.62 -10.28
CA LEU A 705 -15.21 -48.55 -11.25
C LEU A 705 -15.47 -47.90 -12.63
N GLN A 706 -15.63 -46.58 -12.70
CA GLN A 706 -15.86 -45.84 -13.95
C GLN A 706 -14.59 -45.18 -14.49
N TYR A 707 -13.47 -45.22 -13.76
CA TYR A 707 -12.23 -44.53 -14.12
C TYR A 707 -11.72 -44.90 -15.52
N HIS A 708 -11.65 -46.20 -15.84
CA HIS A 708 -11.19 -46.67 -17.16
C HIS A 708 -12.12 -46.28 -18.33
N ILE A 709 -13.40 -46.01 -18.05
CA ILE A 709 -14.39 -45.59 -19.06
C ILE A 709 -14.29 -44.08 -19.29
N ARG A 710 -14.23 -43.29 -18.20
CA ARG A 710 -14.14 -41.83 -18.25
C ARG A 710 -12.76 -41.37 -18.75
N MET A 711 -11.68 -41.83 -18.13
CA MET A 711 -10.29 -41.47 -18.41
C MET A 711 -9.65 -42.36 -19.50
N ARG A 712 -10.42 -42.70 -20.54
CA ARG A 712 -9.93 -43.41 -21.73
C ARG A 712 -9.00 -42.51 -22.55
N LYS A 713 -8.06 -43.10 -23.31
CA LYS A 713 -7.02 -42.38 -24.08
C LYS A 713 -7.56 -41.21 -24.94
N ARG A 714 -8.71 -41.39 -25.62
CA ARG A 714 -9.36 -40.32 -26.41
C ARG A 714 -9.79 -39.13 -25.54
N THR A 715 -10.32 -39.36 -24.34
CA THR A 715 -10.70 -38.29 -23.40
C THR A 715 -9.45 -37.54 -22.94
N CYS A 716 -8.39 -38.26 -22.51
CA CYS A 716 -7.17 -37.63 -22.02
C CYS A 716 -6.48 -36.77 -23.10
N LEU A 717 -6.42 -37.25 -24.34
CA LEU A 717 -5.93 -36.48 -25.49
C LEU A 717 -6.79 -35.23 -25.75
N SER A 718 -8.12 -35.34 -25.70
CA SER A 718 -9.02 -34.20 -25.86
C SER A 718 -8.90 -33.16 -24.75
N MET A 719 -8.65 -33.59 -23.51
CA MET A 719 -8.42 -32.69 -22.37
C MET A 719 -7.08 -31.96 -22.51
N ALA A 720 -6.01 -32.67 -22.89
CA ALA A 720 -4.70 -32.06 -23.15
C ALA A 720 -4.75 -31.08 -24.35
N ALA A 721 -5.46 -31.43 -25.42
CA ALA A 721 -5.67 -30.53 -26.55
C ALA A 721 -6.45 -29.25 -26.15
N GLY A 722 -7.48 -29.40 -25.30
CA GLY A 722 -8.23 -28.25 -24.76
C GLY A 722 -7.38 -27.34 -23.86
N VAL A 723 -6.50 -27.92 -23.03
CA VAL A 723 -5.51 -27.19 -22.22
C VAL A 723 -4.57 -26.35 -23.09
N TRP A 724 -3.94 -26.98 -24.10
CA TRP A 724 -3.04 -26.26 -25.01
C TRP A 724 -3.76 -25.20 -25.84
N PHE A 725 -4.95 -25.50 -26.36
CA PHE A 725 -5.73 -24.56 -27.17
C PHE A 725 -6.19 -23.34 -26.36
N GLY A 726 -6.73 -23.55 -25.16
CA GLY A 726 -7.19 -22.47 -24.28
C GLY A 726 -6.06 -21.53 -23.89
N ALA A 727 -4.91 -22.09 -23.48
CA ALA A 727 -3.74 -21.28 -23.12
C ALA A 727 -3.11 -20.56 -24.32
N SER A 728 -3.08 -21.19 -25.51
CA SER A 728 -2.58 -20.54 -26.73
C SER A 728 -3.47 -19.39 -27.20
N LEU A 729 -4.80 -19.53 -27.03
CA LEU A 729 -5.77 -18.50 -27.38
C LEU A 729 -5.64 -17.27 -26.47
N ASP A 730 -5.52 -17.49 -25.16
CA ASP A 730 -5.27 -16.43 -24.17
C ASP A 730 -3.93 -15.72 -24.44
N ALA A 731 -2.85 -16.48 -24.61
CA ALA A 731 -1.54 -15.96 -24.94
C ALA A 731 -1.53 -15.16 -26.25
N LEU A 732 -2.30 -15.58 -27.26
CA LEU A 732 -2.45 -14.84 -28.51
C LEU A 732 -3.14 -13.49 -28.29
N ILE A 733 -4.24 -13.46 -27.53
CA ILE A 733 -4.93 -12.22 -27.16
C ILE A 733 -3.96 -11.27 -26.46
N HIS A 734 -3.26 -11.75 -25.43
CA HIS A 734 -2.31 -10.94 -24.68
C HIS A 734 -1.15 -10.42 -25.53
N THR A 735 -0.66 -11.22 -26.47
CA THR A 735 0.44 -10.84 -27.38
C THR A 735 0.00 -9.82 -28.43
N VAL A 736 -1.19 -9.98 -29.03
CA VAL A 736 -1.71 -9.06 -30.05
C VAL A 736 -1.89 -7.66 -29.48
N PHE A 737 -2.48 -7.53 -28.29
CA PHE A 737 -2.60 -6.23 -27.61
C PHE A 737 -1.22 -5.60 -27.30
N ILE A 738 -0.26 -6.38 -26.78
CA ILE A 738 1.09 -5.89 -26.45
C ILE A 738 1.85 -5.40 -27.69
N LEU A 739 1.68 -6.06 -28.84
CA LEU A 739 2.28 -5.64 -30.11
C LEU A 739 1.57 -4.43 -30.75
N GLN A 740 0.38 -4.04 -30.26
CA GLN A 740 -0.37 -2.88 -30.74
C GLN A 740 -0.25 -1.64 -29.83
N LEU A 741 0.27 -1.77 -28.61
CA LEU A 741 0.48 -0.64 -27.70
C LEU A 741 1.64 0.25 -28.17
N PRO A 742 1.47 1.60 -28.20
CA PRO A 742 2.56 2.52 -28.50
C PRO A 742 3.41 2.79 -27.24
N TYR A 743 4.73 2.64 -27.38
CA TYR A 743 5.73 2.78 -26.31
C TYR A 743 6.49 4.11 -26.41
N CYS A 744 6.64 4.82 -25.29
CA CYS A 744 7.43 6.06 -25.19
C CYS A 744 8.06 6.30 -23.81
N GLY A 745 7.98 5.33 -22.88
CA GLY A 745 8.86 5.28 -21.72
C GLY A 745 10.31 4.97 -22.11
N SER A 746 11.12 4.54 -21.14
CA SER A 746 12.47 4.03 -21.43
C SER A 746 12.40 2.81 -22.37
N LYS A 747 13.47 2.59 -23.15
CA LYS A 747 13.68 1.31 -23.84
C LYS A 747 14.01 0.16 -22.87
N GLU A 748 14.26 0.48 -21.60
CA GLU A 748 14.69 -0.46 -20.58
C GLU A 748 13.48 -1.11 -19.88
N ILE A 749 13.25 -2.39 -20.17
CA ILE A 749 12.33 -3.24 -19.42
C ILE A 749 13.06 -3.66 -18.14
N ASN A 750 12.57 -3.23 -16.98
CA ASN A 750 13.16 -3.55 -15.68
C ASN A 750 12.82 -4.99 -15.21
N HIS A 751 13.13 -5.97 -16.04
CA HIS A 751 12.85 -7.39 -15.85
C HIS A 751 13.91 -8.28 -16.54
N PHE A 752 13.86 -9.60 -16.31
CA PHE A 752 14.81 -10.57 -16.88
C PHE A 752 14.28 -11.37 -18.08
N PHE A 753 13.01 -11.15 -18.42
CA PHE A 753 12.35 -11.53 -19.66
C PHE A 753 11.20 -10.53 -19.90
N CYS A 754 10.61 -10.53 -21.10
CA CYS A 754 9.44 -9.71 -21.39
C CYS A 754 8.21 -10.18 -20.59
N GLU A 755 8.01 -9.59 -19.41
CA GLU A 755 6.88 -9.83 -18.51
C GLU A 755 5.85 -8.70 -18.64
N ILE A 756 4.57 -9.05 -18.67
CA ILE A 756 3.53 -8.14 -19.17
C ILE A 756 3.37 -6.88 -18.28
N PRO A 757 3.22 -6.97 -16.95
CA PRO A 757 3.22 -5.80 -16.05
C PRO A 757 4.47 -4.90 -16.16
N ALA A 758 5.61 -5.42 -16.63
CA ALA A 758 6.82 -4.60 -16.82
C ALA A 758 6.79 -3.81 -18.14
N LEU A 759 6.16 -4.34 -19.20
CA LEU A 759 5.96 -3.61 -20.48
C LEU A 759 4.91 -2.51 -20.36
N LEU A 760 3.82 -2.73 -19.61
CA LEU A 760 2.75 -1.74 -19.45
C LEU A 760 3.20 -0.44 -18.77
N LYS A 761 4.28 -0.50 -17.98
CA LYS A 761 4.92 0.69 -17.37
C LYS A 761 5.72 1.54 -18.37
N LEU A 762 5.80 1.14 -19.65
CA LEU A 762 6.55 1.83 -20.72
C LEU A 762 5.66 2.37 -21.86
N SER A 763 4.36 2.09 -21.85
CA SER A 763 3.41 2.52 -22.89
C SER A 763 2.84 3.92 -22.64
N CYS A 764 2.52 4.65 -23.72
CA CYS A 764 2.03 6.04 -23.66
C CYS A 764 0.56 6.24 -23.22
N PRO A 765 -0.41 5.41 -23.65
CA PRO A 765 -1.82 5.60 -23.33
C PRO A 765 -2.18 4.93 -22.01
N ASP A 766 -3.35 5.24 -21.46
CA ASP A 766 -3.89 4.50 -20.32
C ASP A 766 -4.07 3.02 -20.69
N THR A 767 -3.41 2.13 -19.95
CA THR A 767 -3.43 0.68 -20.12
C THR A 767 -4.63 0.03 -19.44
N SER A 768 -5.47 0.79 -18.71
CA SER A 768 -6.61 0.29 -17.92
C SER A 768 -7.55 -0.68 -18.65
N THR A 769 -7.79 -0.48 -19.95
CA THR A 769 -8.54 -1.43 -20.81
C THR A 769 -7.86 -2.80 -20.85
N TYR A 770 -6.55 -2.84 -21.05
CA TYR A 770 -5.77 -4.07 -21.12
C TYR A 770 -5.46 -4.66 -19.73
N GLU A 771 -5.29 -3.82 -18.69
CA GLU A 771 -5.28 -4.28 -17.30
C GLU A 771 -6.59 -4.98 -16.93
N THR A 772 -7.73 -4.49 -17.46
CA THR A 772 -9.03 -5.16 -17.31
C THR A 772 -9.06 -6.51 -18.05
N VAL A 773 -8.47 -6.61 -19.25
CA VAL A 773 -8.31 -7.89 -19.97
C VAL A 773 -7.43 -8.87 -19.18
N LEU A 774 -6.29 -8.42 -18.63
CA LEU A 774 -5.44 -9.22 -17.75
C LEU A 774 -6.17 -9.70 -16.50
N PHE A 775 -6.93 -8.83 -15.83
CA PHE A 775 -7.68 -9.19 -14.64
C PHE A 775 -8.81 -10.20 -14.95
N VAL A 776 -9.50 -10.05 -16.09
CA VAL A 776 -10.51 -11.02 -16.56
C VAL A 776 -9.86 -12.35 -16.95
N SER A 777 -8.71 -12.35 -17.62
CA SER A 777 -7.92 -13.57 -17.88
C SER A 777 -7.50 -14.23 -16.56
N GLY A 778 -7.01 -13.46 -15.58
CA GLY A 778 -6.68 -13.95 -14.24
C GLY A 778 -7.86 -14.62 -13.53
N ILE A 779 -9.06 -14.06 -13.62
CA ILE A 779 -10.29 -14.71 -13.13
C ILE A 779 -10.54 -16.05 -13.84
N VAL A 780 -10.43 -16.08 -15.18
CA VAL A 780 -10.72 -17.27 -15.99
C VAL A 780 -9.67 -18.38 -15.83
N LEU A 781 -8.38 -18.04 -15.76
CA LEU A 781 -7.27 -18.99 -15.71
C LEU A 781 -6.80 -19.34 -14.29
N LEU A 782 -7.05 -18.49 -13.29
CA LEU A 782 -6.68 -18.78 -11.89
C LEU A 782 -7.89 -19.18 -11.04
N LEU A 783 -8.99 -18.41 -11.04
CA LEU A 783 -10.10 -18.66 -10.11
C LEU A 783 -10.99 -19.84 -10.53
N ILE A 784 -11.31 -19.99 -11.81
CA ILE A 784 -12.12 -21.13 -12.29
C ILE A 784 -11.36 -22.47 -12.10
N PRO A 785 -10.11 -22.62 -12.56
CA PRO A 785 -9.26 -23.77 -12.23
C PRO A 785 -9.08 -24.03 -10.73
N SER A 786 -8.84 -22.99 -9.90
CA SER A 786 -8.78 -23.15 -8.44
C SER A 786 -10.08 -23.71 -7.86
N SER A 787 -11.24 -23.28 -8.36
CA SER A 787 -12.56 -23.75 -7.94
C SER A 787 -12.78 -25.23 -8.31
N ILE A 788 -12.31 -25.66 -9.48
CA ILE A 788 -12.33 -27.07 -9.91
C ILE A 788 -11.42 -27.92 -9.02
N ILE A 789 -10.21 -27.43 -8.70
CA ILE A 789 -9.27 -28.11 -7.80
C ILE A 789 -9.89 -28.26 -6.40
N LEU A 790 -10.38 -27.17 -5.79
CA LEU A 790 -10.98 -27.19 -4.46
C LEU A 790 -12.18 -28.15 -4.39
N SER A 791 -13.09 -28.08 -5.36
CA SER A 791 -14.27 -28.96 -5.44
C SER A 791 -13.88 -30.43 -5.56
N SER A 792 -12.91 -30.74 -6.44
CA SER A 792 -12.37 -32.09 -6.62
C SER A 792 -11.75 -32.62 -5.33
N TYR A 793 -10.97 -31.79 -4.63
CA TYR A 793 -10.29 -32.17 -3.40
C TYR A 793 -11.22 -32.32 -2.19
N MET A 794 -12.29 -31.53 -2.08
CA MET A 794 -13.31 -31.73 -1.05
C MET A 794 -14.07 -33.05 -1.24
N CYS A 795 -14.39 -33.41 -2.49
CA CYS A 795 -14.94 -34.73 -2.79
C CYS A 795 -13.96 -35.87 -2.48
N ILE A 796 -12.68 -35.73 -2.87
CA ILE A 796 -11.63 -36.70 -2.54
C ILE A 796 -11.50 -36.88 -1.02
N LEU A 797 -11.45 -35.79 -0.25
CA LEU A 797 -11.34 -35.83 1.21
C LEU A 797 -12.52 -36.56 1.85
N SER A 798 -13.75 -36.26 1.41
CA SER A 798 -14.97 -36.95 1.85
C SER A 798 -14.90 -38.46 1.57
N SER A 799 -14.49 -38.88 0.37
CA SER A 799 -14.28 -40.30 0.03
C SER A 799 -13.16 -40.94 0.87
N VAL A 800 -12.03 -40.27 1.05
CA VAL A 800 -10.88 -40.77 1.84
C VAL A 800 -11.23 -40.93 3.31
N LEU A 801 -12.03 -40.02 3.89
CA LEU A 801 -12.55 -40.16 5.25
C LEU A 801 -13.46 -41.39 5.38
N ARG A 802 -14.28 -41.69 4.37
CA ARG A 802 -15.18 -42.86 4.33
C ARG A 802 -14.48 -44.21 4.08
N MET A 803 -13.24 -44.25 3.60
CA MET A 803 -12.53 -45.52 3.35
C MET A 803 -12.31 -46.34 4.65
N SER A 804 -12.52 -47.65 4.60
CA SER A 804 -12.19 -48.56 5.72
C SER A 804 -10.71 -48.99 5.76
N SER A 805 -10.00 -48.93 4.63
CA SER A 805 -8.61 -49.38 4.52
C SER A 805 -7.60 -48.28 4.88
N VAL A 806 -6.88 -48.46 6.00
CA VAL A 806 -5.79 -47.56 6.42
C VAL A 806 -4.69 -47.44 5.35
N LYS A 807 -4.32 -48.55 4.70
CA LYS A 807 -3.38 -48.54 3.56
C LYS A 807 -3.93 -47.75 2.37
N GLY A 808 -5.24 -47.81 2.13
CA GLY A 808 -5.94 -47.01 1.12
C GLY A 808 -5.84 -45.51 1.42
N LYS A 809 -6.19 -45.09 2.65
CA LYS A 809 -6.06 -43.69 3.09
C LYS A 809 -4.64 -43.17 2.95
N GLN A 810 -3.65 -43.95 3.38
CA GLN A 810 -2.23 -43.56 3.26
C GLN A 810 -1.78 -43.40 1.80
N LYS A 811 -2.17 -44.31 0.88
CA LYS A 811 -1.84 -44.16 -0.54
C LYS A 811 -2.53 -42.93 -1.14
N ALA A 812 -3.82 -42.73 -0.87
CA ALA A 812 -4.58 -41.58 -1.36
C ALA A 812 -3.98 -40.25 -0.88
N LEU A 813 -3.76 -40.09 0.43
CA LEU A 813 -3.20 -38.86 1.01
C LEU A 813 -1.77 -38.57 0.51
N ALA A 814 -0.91 -39.58 0.43
CA ALA A 814 0.46 -39.40 -0.08
C ALA A 814 0.45 -38.89 -1.53
N THR A 815 -0.31 -39.55 -2.41
CA THR A 815 -0.48 -39.12 -3.80
C THR A 815 -1.12 -37.74 -3.90
N CYS A 816 -2.16 -37.44 -3.10
CA CYS A 816 -2.84 -36.14 -3.09
C CYS A 816 -1.92 -34.99 -2.67
N SER A 817 -1.05 -35.21 -1.68
CA SER A 817 -0.15 -34.19 -1.12
C SER A 817 0.86 -33.62 -2.13
N SER A 818 1.40 -34.45 -3.03
CA SER A 818 2.40 -33.99 -4.00
C SER A 818 1.81 -32.98 -5.00
N HIS A 819 0.59 -33.24 -5.48
CA HIS A 819 -0.10 -32.32 -6.38
C HIS A 819 -0.56 -31.04 -5.68
N LEU A 820 -1.05 -31.10 -4.44
CA LEU A 820 -1.35 -29.88 -3.67
C LEU A 820 -0.08 -29.03 -3.40
N THR A 821 1.08 -29.67 -3.24
CA THR A 821 2.37 -28.94 -3.10
C THR A 821 2.68 -28.14 -4.37
N VAL A 822 2.52 -28.75 -5.56
CA VAL A 822 2.76 -28.07 -6.85
C VAL A 822 1.71 -26.98 -7.11
N VAL A 823 0.43 -27.24 -6.84
CA VAL A 823 -0.63 -26.23 -6.93
C VAL A 823 -0.32 -25.03 -6.04
N GLY A 824 0.05 -25.24 -4.78
CA GLY A 824 0.36 -24.16 -3.84
C GLY A 824 1.57 -23.31 -4.27
N LEU A 825 2.64 -23.93 -4.74
CA LEU A 825 3.82 -23.23 -5.25
C LEU A 825 3.51 -22.39 -6.50
N PHE A 826 2.76 -22.94 -7.44
CA PHE A 826 2.49 -22.31 -8.73
C PHE A 826 1.39 -21.24 -8.65
N TYR A 827 0.21 -21.58 -8.11
CA TYR A 827 -0.91 -20.64 -7.99
C TYR A 827 -0.61 -19.52 -6.99
N GLY A 828 0.15 -19.79 -5.91
CA GLY A 828 0.54 -18.75 -4.95
C GLY A 828 1.35 -17.62 -5.60
N ALA A 829 2.32 -17.97 -6.45
CA ALA A 829 3.11 -16.99 -7.20
C ALA A 829 2.30 -16.31 -8.32
N ALA A 830 1.51 -17.08 -9.09
CA ALA A 830 0.70 -16.53 -10.19
C ALA A 830 -0.39 -15.56 -9.71
N ILE A 831 -1.09 -15.87 -8.60
CA ILE A 831 -2.12 -15.00 -8.02
C ILE A 831 -1.48 -13.69 -7.52
N PHE A 832 -0.32 -13.75 -6.85
CA PHE A 832 0.40 -12.56 -6.40
C PHE A 832 0.80 -11.62 -7.57
N MET A 833 1.09 -12.19 -8.74
CA MET A 833 1.58 -11.46 -9.90
C MET A 833 0.49 -10.92 -10.84
N TYR A 834 -0.63 -11.62 -11.01
CA TYR A 834 -1.64 -11.26 -12.01
C TYR A 834 -3.00 -10.83 -11.42
N MET A 835 -3.24 -10.98 -10.12
CA MET A 835 -4.44 -10.46 -9.44
C MET A 835 -4.18 -9.13 -8.69
N ARG A 836 -3.00 -8.52 -8.86
CA ARG A 836 -2.55 -7.31 -8.17
C ARG A 836 -2.51 -6.12 -9.16
N PRO A 837 -3.02 -4.92 -8.82
CA PRO A 837 -2.93 -3.77 -9.72
C PRO A 837 -1.49 -3.27 -9.91
N THR A 838 -1.17 -2.77 -11.10
CA THR A 838 0.17 -2.31 -11.53
C THR A 838 0.80 -1.25 -10.63
N SER A 839 -0.03 -0.43 -9.97
CA SER A 839 0.37 0.57 -8.96
C SER A 839 1.03 -0.02 -7.71
N TYR A 840 0.74 -1.29 -7.37
CA TYR A 840 1.34 -1.97 -6.22
C TYR A 840 2.57 -2.83 -6.60
N HIS A 841 2.82 -3.05 -7.89
CA HIS A 841 3.95 -3.85 -8.38
C HIS A 841 5.29 -3.12 -8.21
N SER A 842 6.29 -3.80 -7.65
CA SER A 842 7.64 -3.24 -7.45
C SER A 842 8.68 -4.16 -8.11
N PRO A 843 9.55 -3.66 -9.01
CA PRO A 843 10.38 -4.53 -9.88
C PRO A 843 11.23 -5.56 -9.14
N GLN A 844 11.69 -5.24 -7.93
CA GLN A 844 12.48 -6.15 -7.10
C GLN A 844 11.65 -7.30 -6.51
N GLN A 845 10.38 -7.06 -6.14
CA GLN A 845 9.46 -8.12 -5.73
C GLN A 845 9.02 -8.94 -6.94
N ASP A 846 8.64 -8.25 -8.03
CA ASP A 846 8.12 -8.85 -9.25
C ASP A 846 9.13 -9.88 -9.82
N LYS A 847 10.39 -9.45 -10.03
CA LYS A 847 11.49 -10.32 -10.46
C LYS A 847 11.66 -11.55 -9.56
N MET A 848 11.63 -11.36 -8.24
CA MET A 848 11.82 -12.45 -7.28
C MET A 848 10.66 -13.46 -7.30
N VAL A 849 9.41 -13.01 -7.47
CA VAL A 849 8.25 -13.90 -7.60
C VAL A 849 8.24 -14.61 -8.95
N SER A 850 8.67 -13.95 -10.03
CA SER A 850 8.82 -14.58 -11.35
C SER A 850 9.79 -15.77 -11.35
N VAL A 851 10.85 -15.74 -10.55
CA VAL A 851 11.76 -16.90 -10.39
C VAL A 851 11.03 -18.15 -9.84
N PHE A 852 9.98 -18.00 -9.03
CA PHE A 852 9.26 -19.15 -8.45
C PHE A 852 8.46 -19.95 -9.50
N TYR A 853 7.70 -19.29 -10.38
CA TYR A 853 6.95 -20.00 -11.43
C TYR A 853 7.80 -20.32 -12.66
N THR A 854 8.79 -19.50 -13.03
CA THR A 854 9.60 -19.73 -14.24
C THR A 854 10.78 -20.69 -14.06
N VAL A 855 11.35 -20.81 -12.85
CA VAL A 855 12.57 -21.62 -12.60
C VAL A 855 12.37 -22.64 -11.47
N VAL A 856 11.90 -22.23 -10.29
CA VAL A 856 11.84 -23.11 -9.11
C VAL A 856 10.81 -24.23 -9.30
N THR A 857 9.64 -23.93 -9.85
CA THR A 857 8.58 -24.93 -10.08
C THR A 857 9.01 -26.03 -11.07
N PRO A 858 9.55 -25.71 -12.27
CA PRO A 858 10.14 -26.71 -13.17
C PRO A 858 11.23 -27.62 -12.57
N VAL A 859 12.03 -27.13 -11.62
CA VAL A 859 13.05 -27.92 -10.90
C VAL A 859 12.41 -28.87 -9.88
N LEU A 860 11.40 -28.39 -9.14
CA LEU A 860 10.78 -29.16 -8.07
C LEU A 860 9.77 -30.19 -8.56
N ASN A 861 9.07 -29.94 -9.68
CA ASN A 861 8.08 -30.86 -10.26
C ASN A 861 8.57 -32.32 -10.42
N PRO A 862 9.68 -32.60 -11.13
CA PRO A 862 10.15 -33.98 -11.31
C PRO A 862 10.60 -34.62 -9.99
N LEU A 863 11.14 -33.85 -9.04
CA LEU A 863 11.52 -34.34 -7.70
C LEU A 863 10.28 -34.72 -6.87
N ILE A 864 9.27 -33.85 -6.84
CA ILE A 864 8.01 -34.03 -6.11
C ILE A 864 7.23 -35.25 -6.64
N TYR A 865 7.17 -35.43 -7.96
CA TYR A 865 6.43 -36.54 -8.57
C TYR A 865 7.22 -37.86 -8.66
N SER A 866 8.55 -37.83 -8.73
CA SER A 866 9.37 -39.05 -8.80
C SER A 866 9.70 -39.62 -7.43
N LEU A 867 10.29 -38.83 -6.52
CA LEU A 867 10.84 -39.33 -5.25
C LEU A 867 9.75 -39.86 -4.30
N ARG A 868 8.53 -39.30 -4.40
CA ARG A 868 7.37 -39.74 -3.61
C ARG A 868 6.58 -40.90 -4.27
N ASN A 869 6.92 -41.29 -5.49
CA ASN A 869 6.17 -42.29 -6.24
C ASN A 869 6.95 -43.61 -6.43
N LYS A 870 6.42 -44.68 -5.84
CA LYS A 870 7.07 -46.01 -5.84
C LYS A 870 7.17 -46.62 -7.23
N ASP A 871 6.21 -46.35 -8.11
CA ASP A 871 6.15 -46.99 -9.43
C ASP A 871 7.24 -46.38 -10.35
N VAL A 872 7.43 -45.06 -10.26
CA VAL A 872 8.52 -44.33 -10.92
C VAL A 872 9.88 -44.76 -10.38
N LEU A 873 10.03 -44.86 -9.05
CA LEU A 873 11.26 -45.30 -8.40
C LEU A 873 11.63 -46.76 -8.76
N VAL A 874 10.63 -47.64 -8.93
CA VAL A 874 10.83 -49.00 -9.43
C VAL A 874 11.25 -49.00 -10.90
N SER A 875 10.64 -48.16 -11.74
CA SER A 875 10.99 -48.05 -13.17
C SER A 875 12.41 -47.50 -13.37
N LEU A 876 12.82 -46.51 -12.58
CA LEU A 876 14.20 -46.01 -12.51
C LEU A 876 15.19 -47.11 -12.12
N ARG A 877 14.85 -47.95 -11.13
CA ARG A 877 15.68 -49.13 -10.75
C ARG A 877 15.78 -50.18 -11.86
N LYS A 878 14.70 -50.43 -12.63
CA LYS A 878 14.76 -51.31 -13.81
C LYS A 878 15.72 -50.74 -14.88
N LEU A 879 15.71 -49.42 -15.09
CA LEU A 879 16.59 -48.75 -16.05
C LEU A 879 18.06 -48.85 -15.62
N VAL A 880 18.37 -48.48 -14.37
CA VAL A 880 19.72 -48.63 -13.80
C VAL A 880 20.20 -50.09 -13.82
N GLY A 881 19.34 -51.04 -13.44
CA GLY A 881 19.66 -52.47 -13.44
C GLY A 881 19.90 -53.09 -14.84
N LYS A 882 19.43 -52.43 -15.91
CA LYS A 882 19.71 -52.75 -17.32
C LYS A 882 20.94 -52.02 -17.88
N CYS A 883 21.33 -50.88 -17.31
CA CYS A 883 22.48 -50.11 -17.79
C CYS A 883 23.79 -50.72 -17.27
N GLY A 884 24.51 -51.45 -18.13
CA GLY A 884 25.74 -52.17 -17.75
C GLY A 884 26.87 -51.29 -17.18
N VAL A 885 26.89 -49.99 -17.54
CA VAL A 885 27.86 -49.01 -17.02
C VAL A 885 27.57 -48.66 -15.55
N CYS A 886 26.30 -48.59 -15.15
CA CYS A 886 25.88 -48.23 -13.79
C CYS A 886 25.94 -49.38 -12.77
N ARG A 887 26.73 -50.44 -13.05
CA ARG A 887 27.01 -51.55 -12.10
C ARG A 887 28.32 -51.41 -11.33
N LYS A 888 29.06 -50.31 -11.51
CA LYS A 888 30.35 -50.02 -10.86
C LYS A 888 30.43 -48.64 -10.18
N LEU A 889 29.27 -48.03 -9.95
CA LEU A 889 29.02 -46.88 -9.07
C LEU A 889 27.98 -47.31 -8.02
#